data_AF-A0A6J5X444-F1
#
_entry.id   AF-A0A6J5X444-F1
#
_cell.length_a   1.000
_cell.length_b   1.000
_cell.length_c   1.000
_cell.angle_alpha   90.00
_cell.angle_beta   90.00
_cell.angle_gamma   90.00
#
_symmetry.space_group_name_H-M   'P 1'
#
loop_
_entity.id
_entity.type
_entity.pdbx_description
1 polymer ?
#
loop_
_entity_poly.entity_id
_entity_poly.type
_entity_poly.pdbx_seq_one_letter_code
_entity_poly.pdbx_strand_id
1 'polypeptide(L)'
;MQRASILCSSNPIPSFPPTSHRLVAPLQSRRAESVPSPLRLPLTRLHNYRLALPPLHSTVTEEIVETAEIESGFTKVGYISNVHGLQGEIRVKPSTDFPELRFSKPGKRWLRQQISGRETVQEVELVEGRGHPGQKSWILRLRGIETVDEARQLIGSTLLVREEDRPQLEEGELYARDLVGMRVILKETGEPVGNVVNVFNSGASDLLQVMLDTSLDILDSTGKPRPTGTRLSGHLVWIPFVEEIVPNVDVQRKEMLITPPKGLLELNLRFDERSKKERRQLEWKERKKMQKRLIAAKKKLCEMEQKHVFDGLRFGEKAQRSLLADQIVGVNSKLLQQALENVEILSKRWNVTEMVSALKAKETTSTLEISEECLVSSASKDKLGTHFHLQEKGVDLISKGKVAIALVVNDSGNPQEPQLACNPDLENSDGIEKSVSPFLQTLLCDDQRFIKMENRASVPLVLVCSAQEIQPLRMHFSENDYFGFVPEKVWFLEEEKLPVVSNSVEAEKKHKILMKSPWEILQSPVGSGGIFSLLSSNNIPESLGEMGVEYIEVCSTNPGYAGANPVLLGFVNSWKSDVGIQIFKGRKDFVEGFDIIFSTSFMKKLTKQINKLQFYATPKQNLHVELVDKEWVDVTPSSPNSYELGWTIYSSLKASSFDKLCIMEVTE
;
A
#
# COMPACT_ATOMS: atom_id res chain seq x y z
N MET A 1 -30.49 -13.97 -13.05
CA MET A 1 -30.22 -14.85 -14.21
C MET A 1 -28.79 -14.59 -14.64
N GLN A 2 -27.84 -15.44 -14.23
CA GLN A 2 -26.47 -15.36 -14.71
C GLN A 2 -26.46 -15.84 -16.17
N ARG A 3 -26.08 -14.97 -17.11
CA ARG A 3 -25.87 -15.36 -18.51
C ARG A 3 -24.79 -16.43 -18.57
N ALA A 4 -25.01 -17.44 -19.40
CA ALA A 4 -24.05 -18.52 -19.65
C ALA A 4 -22.75 -17.95 -20.28
N SER A 5 -21.68 -18.74 -20.19
CA SER A 5 -20.42 -18.53 -20.92
C SER A 5 -20.70 -18.18 -22.39
N ILE A 6 -20.09 -17.09 -22.88
CA ILE A 6 -20.12 -16.66 -24.29
C ILE A 6 -19.11 -17.48 -25.12
N LEU A 7 -18.27 -18.26 -24.45
CA LEU A 7 -17.25 -19.08 -25.09
C LEU A 7 -17.73 -20.50 -25.37
N CYS A 8 -17.52 -20.94 -26.61
CA CYS A 8 -17.75 -22.30 -27.05
C CYS A 8 -16.43 -23.09 -27.10
N SER A 9 -16.46 -24.34 -26.66
CA SER A 9 -15.34 -25.27 -26.67
C SER A 9 -15.54 -26.41 -27.66
N SER A 10 -14.49 -26.73 -28.42
CA SER A 10 -14.46 -27.88 -29.32
C SER A 10 -13.86 -29.14 -28.67
N ASN A 11 -13.25 -29.03 -27.49
CA ASN A 11 -12.74 -30.13 -26.65
C ASN A 11 -12.76 -29.69 -25.17
N PRO A 12 -12.97 -30.60 -24.19
CA PRO A 12 -12.88 -30.25 -22.77
C PRO A 12 -11.42 -30.27 -22.26
N ILE A 13 -11.08 -29.33 -21.38
CA ILE A 13 -9.81 -29.23 -20.62
C ILE A 13 -9.91 -30.13 -19.37
N PRO A 14 -8.80 -30.74 -18.87
CA PRO A 14 -8.86 -31.75 -17.80
C PRO A 14 -9.39 -31.19 -16.47
N SER A 15 -10.44 -31.80 -15.92
CA SER A 15 -10.89 -31.57 -14.55
C SER A 15 -10.24 -32.57 -13.60
N PHE A 16 -9.53 -32.08 -12.59
CA PHE A 16 -8.97 -32.92 -11.52
C PHE A 16 -10.08 -33.45 -10.60
N PRO A 17 -9.96 -34.68 -10.08
CA PRO A 17 -10.99 -35.27 -9.24
C PRO A 17 -11.01 -34.63 -7.83
N PRO A 18 -12.19 -34.53 -7.19
CA PRO A 18 -12.29 -34.08 -5.81
C PRO A 18 -11.84 -35.20 -4.87
N THR A 19 -10.91 -34.87 -3.96
CA THR A 19 -10.56 -35.68 -2.79
C THR A 19 -11.77 -35.83 -1.87
N SER A 20 -12.18 -37.06 -1.58
CA SER A 20 -13.20 -37.38 -0.56
C SER A 20 -12.63 -38.21 0.58
N HIS A 21 -13.29 -38.04 1.73
CA HIS A 21 -13.25 -38.84 2.97
C HIS A 21 -12.24 -38.44 4.06
N ARG A 22 -12.66 -37.43 4.84
CA ARG A 22 -12.47 -37.41 6.30
C ARG A 22 -13.13 -38.65 6.89
N LEU A 23 -12.34 -39.51 7.53
CA LEU A 23 -12.84 -40.46 8.53
C LEU A 23 -12.60 -39.86 9.91
N VAL A 24 -13.70 -39.73 10.65
CA VAL A 24 -13.73 -39.42 12.08
C VAL A 24 -13.67 -40.75 12.83
N ALA A 25 -12.78 -40.86 13.81
CA ALA A 25 -12.89 -41.82 14.91
C ALA A 25 -12.27 -41.22 16.19
N PRO A 26 -12.74 -41.61 17.38
CA PRO A 26 -12.76 -40.75 18.56
C PRO A 26 -11.52 -40.86 19.46
N LEU A 27 -11.27 -39.78 20.20
CA LEU A 27 -10.32 -39.72 21.32
C LEU A 27 -10.97 -40.24 22.62
N GLN A 28 -10.32 -41.19 23.31
CA GLN A 28 -10.40 -41.31 24.76
C GLN A 28 -9.04 -41.64 25.41
N SER A 29 -8.63 -40.71 26.28
CA SER A 29 -7.84 -40.75 27.53
C SER A 29 -6.70 -41.75 27.80
N ARG A 30 -5.52 -41.15 28.05
CA ARG A 30 -4.56 -41.33 29.18
C ARG A 30 -4.33 -42.73 29.79
N ARG A 31 -3.06 -43.15 29.78
CA ARG A 31 -2.23 -43.35 31.01
C ARG A 31 -0.73 -43.33 30.68
N ALA A 32 0.04 -42.90 31.67
CA ALA A 32 1.50 -42.72 31.65
C ALA A 32 2.22 -44.02 32.03
N GLU A 33 3.47 -44.21 31.55
CA GLU A 33 4.60 -44.70 32.36
C GLU A 33 5.96 -44.67 31.62
N SER A 34 6.96 -44.21 32.37
CA SER A 34 8.42 -44.49 32.42
C SER A 34 9.33 -44.76 31.19
N VAL A 35 10.43 -43.99 31.21
CA VAL A 35 11.78 -44.05 30.59
C VAL A 35 12.49 -45.40 30.94
N PRO A 36 13.48 -45.97 30.18
CA PRO A 36 14.68 -45.26 29.72
C PRO A 36 15.37 -45.65 28.39
N SER A 37 16.15 -44.69 27.87
CA SER A 37 17.30 -44.82 26.95
C SER A 37 18.53 -45.38 27.73
N PRO A 38 19.68 -45.80 27.14
CA PRO A 38 20.30 -45.28 25.91
C PRO A 38 20.97 -46.34 25.01
N LEU A 39 21.46 -45.93 23.83
CA LEU A 39 22.76 -46.36 23.29
C LEU A 39 23.15 -45.45 22.11
N ARG A 40 24.46 -45.26 21.97
CA ARG A 40 25.16 -44.15 21.31
C ARG A 40 26.03 -44.72 20.17
N LEU A 41 26.23 -43.91 19.11
CA LEU A 41 27.32 -43.91 18.10
C LEU A 41 27.17 -44.81 16.85
N PRO A 42 27.85 -44.51 15.71
CA PRO A 42 28.32 -43.22 15.18
C PRO A 42 28.01 -43.01 13.67
N LEU A 43 28.24 -41.78 13.19
CA LEU A 43 28.33 -41.41 11.78
C LEU A 43 29.61 -41.98 11.15
N THR A 44 29.49 -42.69 10.03
CA THR A 44 30.60 -42.93 9.10
C THR A 44 30.24 -42.49 7.68
N ARG A 45 31.07 -41.59 7.15
CA ARG A 45 31.21 -41.25 5.73
C ARG A 45 31.46 -42.52 4.92
N LEU A 46 30.78 -42.65 3.78
CA LEU A 46 31.32 -43.35 2.62
C LEU A 46 31.21 -42.43 1.41
N HIS A 47 32.37 -42.20 0.83
CA HIS A 47 32.63 -41.48 -0.41
C HIS A 47 32.86 -42.54 -1.52
N ASN A 48 32.70 -42.12 -2.78
CA ASN A 48 33.03 -42.81 -4.03
C ASN A 48 31.96 -43.81 -4.55
N TYR A 49 31.72 -44.01 -5.85
CA TYR A 49 32.46 -43.71 -7.07
C TYR A 49 31.48 -43.29 -8.17
N ARG A 50 31.88 -42.30 -8.97
CA ARG A 50 31.37 -42.11 -10.35
C ARG A 50 31.99 -43.19 -11.24
N LEU A 51 31.16 -44.01 -11.84
CA LEU A 51 31.52 -44.80 -13.03
C LEU A 51 30.48 -44.51 -14.12
N ALA A 52 30.98 -43.93 -15.21
CA ALA A 52 30.27 -43.73 -16.45
C ALA A 52 30.11 -45.08 -17.17
N LEU A 53 28.94 -45.30 -17.78
CA LEU A 53 28.68 -46.35 -18.76
C LEU A 53 28.01 -45.72 -20.00
N PRO A 54 28.18 -46.32 -21.19
CA PRO A 54 28.10 -45.65 -22.50
C PRO A 54 26.67 -45.56 -23.06
N PRO A 55 26.46 -44.78 -24.15
CA PRO A 55 25.14 -44.59 -24.74
C PRO A 55 24.76 -45.82 -25.57
N LEU A 56 23.65 -46.48 -25.20
CA LEU A 56 22.97 -47.41 -26.09
C LEU A 56 22.06 -46.60 -27.01
N HIS A 57 22.40 -46.61 -28.30
CA HIS A 57 21.51 -46.22 -29.38
C HIS A 57 20.20 -47.02 -29.25
N SER A 58 19.06 -46.33 -29.12
CA SER A 58 17.75 -46.91 -29.40
C SER A 58 17.05 -46.07 -30.46
N THR A 59 16.68 -46.78 -31.53
CA THR A 59 15.89 -46.38 -32.69
C THR A 59 14.48 -45.98 -32.26
N VAL A 60 14.34 -44.81 -31.62
CA VAL A 60 13.05 -44.26 -31.17
C VAL A 60 12.63 -43.05 -32.02
N THR A 61 13.56 -42.48 -32.80
CA THR A 61 13.30 -41.29 -33.62
C THR A 61 12.53 -41.55 -34.91
N GLU A 62 12.41 -42.80 -35.39
CA GLU A 62 11.64 -43.09 -36.61
C GLU A 62 10.16 -43.45 -36.35
N GLU A 63 9.79 -44.01 -35.19
CA GLU A 63 8.37 -44.28 -34.85
C GLU A 63 7.62 -43.03 -34.34
N ILE A 64 8.32 -42.03 -33.79
CA ILE A 64 7.68 -40.78 -33.30
C ILE A 64 7.28 -39.86 -34.47
N VAL A 65 7.93 -39.99 -35.64
CA VAL A 65 7.66 -39.12 -36.79
C VAL A 65 6.37 -39.53 -37.51
N GLU A 66 6.03 -40.83 -37.56
CA GLU A 66 4.79 -41.28 -38.22
C GLU A 66 3.51 -41.05 -37.40
N THR A 67 3.59 -40.90 -36.06
CA THR A 67 2.38 -40.67 -35.24
C THR A 67 1.99 -39.19 -35.14
N ALA A 68 2.92 -38.26 -35.36
CA ALA A 68 2.67 -36.82 -35.23
C ALA A 68 1.89 -36.22 -36.43
N GLU A 69 1.96 -36.84 -37.62
CA GLU A 69 1.31 -36.28 -38.81
C GLU A 69 -0.22 -36.49 -38.83
N ILE A 70 -0.76 -37.45 -38.06
CA ILE A 70 -2.20 -37.76 -38.06
C ILE A 70 -3.02 -36.86 -37.11
N GLU A 71 -2.40 -36.13 -36.18
CA GLU A 71 -3.13 -35.27 -35.22
C GLU A 71 -3.66 -33.96 -35.81
N SER A 72 -3.21 -33.55 -36.99
CA SER A 72 -3.37 -32.18 -37.51
C SER A 72 -4.67 -31.88 -38.27
N GLY A 73 -5.78 -32.57 -37.98
CA GLY A 73 -7.06 -32.31 -38.67
C GLY A 73 -8.35 -32.80 -38.01
N PHE A 74 -8.32 -33.37 -36.80
CA PHE A 74 -9.50 -33.96 -36.16
C PHE A 74 -9.79 -33.39 -34.75
N THR A 75 -11.07 -33.09 -34.50
CA THR A 75 -11.60 -32.62 -33.21
C THR A 75 -12.41 -33.72 -32.53
N LYS A 76 -12.24 -33.92 -31.22
CA LYS A 76 -12.95 -34.96 -30.46
C LYS A 76 -14.34 -34.45 -30.08
N VAL A 77 -15.37 -35.20 -30.46
CA VAL A 77 -16.77 -34.78 -30.21
C VAL A 77 -17.47 -35.65 -29.17
N GLY A 78 -17.01 -36.87 -28.92
CA GLY A 78 -17.58 -37.72 -27.88
C GLY A 78 -16.88 -39.06 -27.69
N TYR A 79 -17.21 -39.75 -26.61
CA TYR A 79 -16.63 -41.03 -26.23
C TYR A 79 -17.69 -42.12 -26.16
N ILE A 80 -17.43 -43.28 -26.78
CA ILE A 80 -18.33 -44.43 -26.75
C ILE A 80 -18.21 -45.12 -25.39
N SER A 81 -19.24 -44.96 -24.58
CA SER A 81 -19.29 -45.41 -23.19
C SER A 81 -19.87 -46.80 -23.00
N ASN A 82 -20.87 -47.19 -23.80
CA ASN A 82 -21.54 -48.48 -23.67
C ASN A 82 -22.33 -48.82 -24.95
N VAL A 83 -22.88 -50.03 -25.03
CA VAL A 83 -23.88 -50.42 -26.05
C VAL A 83 -25.30 -50.12 -25.59
N HIS A 84 -26.24 -50.04 -26.53
CA HIS A 84 -27.66 -49.83 -26.27
C HIS A 84 -28.52 -50.73 -27.19
N GLY A 85 -29.53 -51.38 -26.61
CA GLY A 85 -30.45 -52.24 -27.35
C GLY A 85 -29.81 -53.52 -27.93
N LEU A 86 -30.57 -54.21 -28.77
CA LEU A 86 -30.13 -55.43 -29.47
C LEU A 86 -29.70 -55.18 -30.93
N GLN A 87 -29.94 -53.96 -31.44
CA GLN A 87 -29.76 -53.57 -32.84
C GLN A 87 -28.43 -52.83 -33.10
N GLY A 88 -27.38 -53.15 -32.33
CA GLY A 88 -26.04 -52.57 -32.54
C GLY A 88 -25.92 -51.07 -32.22
N GLU A 89 -26.85 -50.47 -31.48
CA GLU A 89 -26.75 -49.05 -31.12
C GLU A 89 -25.69 -48.82 -30.03
N ILE A 90 -25.06 -47.63 -30.04
CA ILE A 90 -24.00 -47.26 -29.12
C ILE A 90 -24.39 -46.03 -28.29
N ARG A 91 -23.91 -45.98 -27.05
CA ARG A 91 -24.09 -44.86 -26.12
C ARG A 91 -22.84 -44.00 -26.06
N VAL A 92 -22.97 -42.75 -26.48
CA VAL A 92 -21.88 -41.77 -26.55
C VAL A 92 -22.06 -40.70 -25.49
N LYS A 93 -21.00 -40.42 -24.73
CA LYS A 93 -20.92 -39.24 -23.87
C LYS A 93 -20.38 -38.07 -24.69
N PRO A 94 -21.09 -36.94 -24.77
CA PRO A 94 -20.63 -35.78 -25.54
C PRO A 94 -19.37 -35.19 -24.89
N SER A 95 -18.45 -34.71 -25.74
CA SER A 95 -17.28 -33.92 -25.36
C SER A 95 -17.24 -32.60 -26.15
N THR A 96 -18.42 -32.15 -26.60
CA THR A 96 -18.64 -30.95 -27.41
C THR A 96 -19.84 -30.19 -26.87
N ASP A 97 -19.84 -28.87 -27.04
CA ASP A 97 -20.96 -28.00 -26.67
C ASP A 97 -22.12 -28.04 -27.66
N PHE A 98 -21.95 -28.68 -28.83
CA PHE A 98 -22.97 -28.82 -29.87
C PHE A 98 -23.40 -30.28 -30.11
N PRO A 99 -23.82 -31.04 -29.07
CA PRO A 99 -24.07 -32.46 -29.22
C PRO A 99 -25.27 -32.75 -30.14
N GLU A 100 -26.31 -31.92 -30.13
CA GLU A 100 -27.47 -32.07 -31.00
C GLU A 100 -27.10 -31.96 -32.48
N LEU A 101 -26.30 -30.95 -32.83
CA LEU A 101 -25.85 -30.75 -34.21
C LEU A 101 -24.92 -31.87 -34.67
N ARG A 102 -24.07 -32.40 -33.77
CA ARG A 102 -23.07 -33.43 -34.09
C ARG A 102 -23.65 -34.84 -34.16
N PHE A 103 -24.66 -35.14 -33.34
CA PHE A 103 -25.16 -36.50 -33.13
C PHE A 103 -26.55 -36.74 -33.71
N SER A 104 -27.39 -35.72 -33.92
CA SER A 104 -28.71 -35.92 -34.54
C SER A 104 -28.65 -35.96 -36.06
N LYS A 105 -27.68 -35.27 -36.68
CA LYS A 105 -27.55 -35.19 -38.14
C LYS A 105 -26.75 -36.38 -38.69
N PRO A 106 -27.32 -37.20 -39.61
CA PRO A 106 -26.59 -38.25 -40.29
C PRO A 106 -25.38 -37.71 -41.05
N GLY A 107 -24.33 -38.51 -41.21
CA GLY A 107 -23.17 -38.14 -42.01
C GLY A 107 -21.86 -38.78 -41.58
N LYS A 108 -20.77 -38.37 -42.25
CA LYS A 108 -19.42 -38.92 -42.04
C LYS A 108 -18.85 -38.51 -40.69
N ARG A 109 -18.31 -39.47 -39.96
CA ARG A 109 -17.59 -39.30 -38.70
C ARG A 109 -16.33 -40.16 -38.73
N TRP A 110 -15.44 -39.94 -37.79
CA TRP A 110 -14.24 -40.75 -37.64
C TRP A 110 -14.20 -41.37 -36.27
N LEU A 111 -13.79 -42.63 -36.21
CA LEU A 111 -13.67 -43.37 -34.97
C LEU A 111 -12.19 -43.66 -34.71
N ARG A 112 -11.71 -43.20 -33.57
CA ARG A 112 -10.36 -43.49 -33.10
C ARG A 112 -10.39 -44.64 -32.12
N GLN A 113 -9.70 -45.71 -32.47
CA GLN A 113 -9.60 -46.95 -31.69
C GLN A 113 -8.15 -47.28 -31.38
N GLN A 114 -7.93 -47.97 -30.26
CA GLN A 114 -6.62 -48.49 -29.88
C GLN A 114 -6.62 -50.00 -30.15
N ILE A 115 -6.02 -50.43 -31.26
CA ILE A 115 -5.98 -51.84 -31.68
C ILE A 115 -4.53 -52.30 -31.59
N SER A 116 -4.26 -53.33 -30.75
CA SER A 116 -2.91 -53.88 -30.56
C SER A 116 -1.83 -52.85 -30.19
N GLY A 117 -2.21 -51.83 -29.42
CA GLY A 117 -1.31 -50.75 -28.97
C GLY A 117 -1.03 -49.66 -30.01
N ARG A 118 -1.66 -49.71 -31.19
CA ARG A 118 -1.57 -48.66 -32.23
C ARG A 118 -2.91 -47.93 -32.36
N GLU A 119 -2.84 -46.60 -32.48
CA GLU A 119 -4.02 -45.77 -32.72
C GLU A 119 -4.40 -45.83 -34.20
N THR A 120 -5.63 -46.24 -34.49
CA THR A 120 -6.19 -46.24 -35.86
C THR A 120 -7.43 -45.37 -35.92
N VAL A 121 -7.50 -44.50 -36.93
CA VAL A 121 -8.67 -43.67 -37.22
C VAL A 121 -9.40 -44.23 -38.43
N GLN A 122 -10.66 -44.62 -38.26
CA GLN A 122 -11.48 -45.20 -39.31
C GLN A 122 -12.69 -44.31 -39.62
N GLU A 123 -13.05 -44.19 -40.89
CA GLU A 123 -14.27 -43.48 -41.31
C GLU A 123 -15.50 -44.34 -40.99
N VAL A 124 -16.49 -43.74 -40.33
CA VAL A 124 -17.77 -44.37 -40.02
C VAL A 124 -18.92 -43.44 -40.41
N GLU A 125 -20.02 -44.00 -40.90
CA GLU A 125 -21.19 -43.22 -41.27
C GLU A 125 -22.23 -43.28 -40.15
N LEU A 126 -22.56 -42.13 -39.58
CA LEU A 126 -23.66 -41.98 -38.63
C LEU A 126 -24.98 -42.01 -39.40
N VAL A 127 -25.81 -43.01 -39.13
CA VAL A 127 -27.12 -43.18 -39.77
C VAL A 127 -28.20 -42.44 -39.02
N GLU A 128 -28.16 -42.50 -37.69
CA GLU A 128 -29.18 -41.92 -36.83
C GLU A 128 -28.59 -41.67 -35.43
N GLY A 129 -29.03 -40.61 -34.78
CA GLY A 129 -28.73 -40.40 -33.37
C GLY A 129 -29.80 -39.63 -32.65
N ARG A 130 -30.02 -39.98 -31.39
CA ARG A 130 -31.03 -39.38 -30.52
C ARG A 130 -30.49 -39.17 -29.11
N GLY A 131 -30.94 -38.11 -28.46
CA GLY A 131 -30.65 -37.86 -27.05
C GLY A 131 -31.26 -38.95 -26.18
N HIS A 132 -30.54 -39.43 -25.16
CA HIS A 132 -31.12 -40.34 -24.18
C HIS A 132 -31.95 -39.53 -23.18
N PRO A 133 -33.27 -39.76 -23.06
CA PRO A 133 -34.10 -39.03 -22.09
C PRO A 133 -33.54 -39.16 -20.68
N GLY A 134 -33.35 -38.03 -19.99
CA GLY A 134 -32.88 -37.98 -18.60
C GLY A 134 -31.39 -38.28 -18.37
N GLN A 135 -30.56 -38.50 -19.41
CA GLN A 135 -29.12 -38.72 -19.26
C GLN A 135 -28.32 -37.79 -20.18
N LYS A 136 -27.15 -37.31 -19.73
CA LYS A 136 -26.19 -36.56 -20.56
C LYS A 136 -25.41 -37.49 -21.51
N SER A 137 -26.13 -38.28 -22.31
CA SER A 137 -25.56 -39.21 -23.28
C SER A 137 -26.48 -39.35 -24.49
N TRP A 138 -25.89 -39.74 -25.62
CA TRP A 138 -26.52 -39.87 -26.91
C TRP A 138 -26.51 -41.32 -27.36
N ILE A 139 -27.58 -41.77 -28.00
CA ILE A 139 -27.68 -43.09 -28.61
C ILE A 139 -27.49 -42.92 -30.11
N LEU A 140 -26.47 -43.56 -30.67
CA LEU A 140 -26.13 -43.47 -32.10
C LEU A 140 -26.23 -44.84 -32.77
N ARG A 141 -26.60 -44.83 -34.05
CA ARG A 141 -26.56 -45.99 -34.95
C ARG A 141 -25.59 -45.70 -36.09
N LEU A 142 -24.57 -46.54 -36.23
CA LEU A 142 -23.56 -46.43 -37.27
C LEU A 142 -23.86 -47.43 -38.39
N ARG A 143 -23.54 -47.07 -39.64
CA ARG A 143 -23.69 -47.97 -40.79
C ARG A 143 -22.72 -49.14 -40.65
N GLY A 144 -23.21 -50.36 -40.81
CA GLY A 144 -22.40 -51.59 -40.75
C GLY A 144 -22.23 -52.19 -39.35
N ILE A 145 -22.98 -51.71 -38.36
CA ILE A 145 -23.02 -52.27 -36.99
C ILE A 145 -24.47 -52.59 -36.67
N GLU A 146 -24.82 -53.88 -36.77
CA GLU A 146 -26.20 -54.34 -36.62
C GLU A 146 -26.36 -55.25 -35.39
N THR A 147 -25.25 -55.74 -34.83
CA THR A 147 -25.25 -56.64 -33.68
C THR A 147 -24.64 -56.00 -32.43
N VAL A 148 -25.07 -56.49 -31.27
CA VAL A 148 -24.54 -56.04 -29.97
C VAL A 148 -23.05 -56.35 -29.82
N ASP A 149 -22.59 -57.47 -30.39
CA ASP A 149 -21.18 -57.88 -30.28
C ASP A 149 -20.25 -57.00 -31.12
N GLU A 150 -20.68 -56.55 -32.30
CA GLU A 150 -19.96 -55.53 -33.08
C GLU A 150 -19.92 -54.19 -32.33
N ALA A 151 -21.05 -53.75 -31.76
CA ALA A 151 -21.12 -52.51 -31.00
C ALA A 151 -20.24 -52.53 -29.74
N ARG A 152 -20.08 -53.71 -29.10
CA ARG A 152 -19.19 -53.90 -27.94
C ARG A 152 -17.73 -53.68 -28.28
N GLN A 153 -17.29 -54.02 -29.50
CA GLN A 153 -15.92 -53.78 -29.95
C GLN A 153 -15.59 -52.29 -30.07
N LEU A 154 -16.61 -51.42 -30.17
CA LEU A 154 -16.43 -49.98 -30.24
C LEU A 154 -16.36 -49.29 -28.88
N ILE A 155 -16.70 -49.98 -27.78
CA ILE A 155 -16.61 -49.39 -26.44
C ILE A 155 -15.16 -48.98 -26.16
N GLY A 156 -14.94 -47.75 -25.70
CA GLY A 156 -13.60 -47.21 -25.52
C GLY A 156 -13.12 -46.30 -26.66
N SER A 157 -13.82 -46.30 -27.79
CA SER A 157 -13.43 -45.51 -28.95
C SER A 157 -13.87 -44.05 -28.83
N THR A 158 -13.11 -43.14 -29.45
CA THR A 158 -13.43 -41.70 -29.50
C THR A 158 -14.00 -41.33 -30.85
N LEU A 159 -15.15 -40.65 -30.87
CA LEU A 159 -15.71 -40.05 -32.08
C LEU A 159 -15.04 -38.70 -32.38
N LEU A 160 -14.69 -38.52 -33.64
CA LEU A 160 -13.97 -37.40 -34.18
C LEU A 160 -14.75 -36.78 -35.36
N VAL A 161 -14.56 -35.48 -35.57
CA VAL A 161 -14.95 -34.73 -36.78
C VAL A 161 -13.75 -33.98 -37.33
N ARG A 162 -13.75 -33.62 -38.61
CA ARG A 162 -12.68 -32.78 -39.14
C ARG A 162 -12.74 -31.37 -38.54
N GLU A 163 -11.58 -30.76 -38.39
CA GLU A 163 -11.48 -29.41 -37.81
C GLU A 163 -12.10 -28.33 -38.72
N GLU A 164 -12.19 -28.57 -40.03
CA GLU A 164 -12.84 -27.68 -41.01
C GLU A 164 -14.37 -27.63 -40.88
N ASP A 165 -14.99 -28.62 -40.23
CA ASP A 165 -16.44 -28.72 -40.06
C ASP A 165 -16.91 -27.96 -38.81
N ARG A 166 -16.44 -26.71 -38.60
CA ARG A 166 -16.82 -25.88 -37.44
C ARG A 166 -18.25 -25.32 -37.63
N PRO A 167 -19.14 -25.45 -36.63
CA PRO A 167 -20.44 -24.78 -36.67
C PRO A 167 -20.26 -23.26 -36.72
N GLN A 168 -21.15 -22.59 -37.44
CA GLN A 168 -21.28 -21.13 -37.32
C GLN A 168 -21.88 -20.80 -35.96
N LEU A 169 -21.26 -19.87 -35.25
CA LEU A 169 -21.71 -19.39 -33.94
C LEU A 169 -22.73 -18.26 -34.10
N GLU A 170 -23.52 -18.00 -33.05
CA GLU A 170 -24.42 -16.85 -33.00
C GLU A 170 -23.64 -15.53 -32.83
N GLU A 171 -24.28 -14.38 -33.13
CA GLU A 171 -23.63 -13.08 -32.96
C GLU A 171 -23.24 -12.86 -31.49
N GLY A 172 -21.94 -12.65 -31.27
CA GLY A 172 -21.35 -12.42 -29.96
C GLY A 172 -20.68 -13.64 -29.34
N GLU A 173 -20.90 -14.85 -29.85
CA GLU A 173 -20.23 -16.07 -29.39
C GLU A 173 -18.83 -16.26 -30.02
N LEU A 174 -17.88 -16.76 -29.22
CA LEU A 174 -16.48 -16.93 -29.66
C LEU A 174 -15.95 -18.31 -29.27
N TYR A 175 -15.09 -18.89 -30.10
CA TYR A 175 -14.39 -20.10 -29.71
C TYR A 175 -13.25 -19.77 -28.74
N ALA A 176 -13.19 -20.49 -27.61
CA ALA A 176 -12.11 -20.30 -26.62
C ALA A 176 -10.70 -20.48 -27.22
N ARG A 177 -10.58 -21.34 -28.24
CA ARG A 177 -9.32 -21.59 -28.95
C ARG A 177 -8.87 -20.40 -29.79
N ASP A 178 -9.80 -19.60 -30.31
CA ASP A 178 -9.49 -18.45 -31.14
C ASP A 178 -8.99 -17.26 -30.28
N LEU A 179 -9.29 -17.28 -28.97
CA LEU A 179 -8.77 -16.29 -28.01
C LEU A 179 -7.30 -16.50 -27.64
N VAL A 180 -6.80 -17.74 -27.72
CA VAL A 180 -5.42 -18.06 -27.36
C VAL A 180 -4.45 -17.44 -28.37
N GLY A 181 -3.47 -16.69 -27.88
CA GLY A 181 -2.50 -15.95 -28.68
C GLY A 181 -2.94 -14.56 -29.13
N MET A 182 -4.13 -14.09 -28.72
CA MET A 182 -4.56 -12.71 -28.99
C MET A 182 -3.75 -11.71 -28.15
N ARG A 183 -3.45 -10.55 -28.75
CA ARG A 183 -2.82 -9.40 -28.09
C ARG A 183 -3.85 -8.65 -27.26
N VAL A 184 -3.49 -8.32 -26.02
CA VAL A 184 -4.32 -7.62 -25.04
C VAL A 184 -3.85 -6.19 -24.93
N ILE A 185 -4.75 -5.22 -25.13
CA ILE A 185 -4.44 -3.80 -25.17
C ILE A 185 -5.38 -3.05 -24.22
N LEU A 186 -4.87 -2.05 -23.49
CA LEU A 186 -5.68 -1.22 -22.61
C LEU A 186 -6.52 -0.24 -23.45
N LYS A 187 -7.84 -0.19 -23.22
CA LYS A 187 -8.73 0.70 -23.97
C LYS A 187 -8.50 2.18 -23.68
N GLU A 188 -8.12 2.53 -22.45
CA GLU A 188 -7.94 3.92 -22.01
C GLU A 188 -6.66 4.54 -22.56
N THR A 189 -5.55 3.80 -22.52
CA THR A 189 -4.22 4.30 -22.89
C THR A 189 -3.75 3.83 -24.27
N GLY A 190 -4.36 2.78 -24.83
CA GLY A 190 -3.90 2.13 -26.06
C GLY A 190 -2.61 1.30 -25.87
N GLU A 191 -2.15 1.11 -24.63
CA GLU A 191 -0.89 0.42 -24.35
C GLU A 191 -1.04 -1.11 -24.44
N PRO A 192 -0.03 -1.81 -25.00
CA PRO A 192 -0.01 -3.25 -25.01
C PRO A 192 0.22 -3.79 -23.59
N VAL A 193 -0.65 -4.71 -23.17
CA VAL A 193 -0.58 -5.38 -21.86
C VAL A 193 0.16 -6.71 -21.97
N GLY A 194 -0.08 -7.46 -23.04
CA GLY A 194 0.53 -8.78 -23.26
C GLY A 194 -0.32 -9.70 -24.13
N ASN A 195 -0.12 -11.02 -24.02
CA ASN A 195 -0.77 -12.01 -24.87
C ASN A 195 -1.54 -13.06 -24.07
N VAL A 196 -2.71 -13.48 -24.58
CA VAL A 196 -3.49 -14.58 -23.97
C VAL A 196 -2.75 -15.91 -24.17
N VAL A 197 -2.42 -16.58 -23.07
CA VAL A 197 -1.77 -17.91 -23.05
C VAL A 197 -2.79 -19.03 -22.99
N ASN A 198 -3.89 -18.84 -22.25
CA ASN A 198 -4.88 -19.89 -22.03
C ASN A 198 -6.23 -19.32 -21.57
N VAL A 199 -7.29 -20.12 -21.66
CA VAL A 199 -8.66 -19.79 -21.21
C VAL A 199 -9.17 -20.90 -20.30
N PHE A 200 -9.65 -20.54 -19.10
CA PHE A 200 -10.14 -21.48 -18.10
C PHE A 200 -11.60 -21.22 -17.78
N ASN A 201 -12.42 -22.26 -17.84
CA ASN A 201 -13.81 -22.18 -17.39
C ASN A 201 -13.89 -22.43 -15.88
N SER A 202 -14.25 -21.41 -15.10
CA SER A 202 -14.37 -21.51 -13.63
C SER A 202 -15.75 -21.93 -13.14
N GLY A 203 -16.69 -22.22 -14.06
CA GLY A 203 -18.09 -22.51 -13.77
C GLY A 203 -18.97 -21.28 -13.53
N ALA A 204 -18.39 -20.15 -13.11
CA ALA A 204 -19.11 -18.87 -12.96
C ALA A 204 -18.83 -17.89 -14.11
N SER A 205 -17.57 -17.82 -14.58
CA SER A 205 -17.14 -17.01 -15.72
C SER A 205 -15.84 -17.60 -16.30
N ASP A 206 -15.58 -17.36 -17.58
CA ASP A 206 -14.29 -17.75 -18.17
C ASP A 206 -13.18 -16.80 -17.74
N LEU A 207 -12.00 -17.35 -17.50
CA LEU A 207 -10.82 -16.63 -17.05
C LEU A 207 -9.74 -16.72 -18.12
N LEU A 208 -9.34 -15.57 -18.66
CA LEU A 208 -8.17 -15.46 -19.52
C LEU A 208 -6.90 -15.47 -18.67
N GLN A 209 -5.92 -16.25 -19.09
CA GLN A 209 -4.56 -16.19 -18.58
C GLN A 209 -3.72 -15.37 -19.55
N VAL A 210 -3.25 -14.19 -19.13
CA VAL A 210 -2.49 -13.27 -19.96
C VAL A 210 -1.05 -13.20 -19.49
N MET A 211 -0.10 -13.39 -20.40
CA MET A 211 1.33 -13.17 -20.16
C MET A 211 1.68 -11.73 -20.47
N LEU A 212 2.20 -11.01 -19.47
CA LEU A 212 2.53 -9.60 -19.60
C LEU A 212 3.77 -9.35 -20.47
N ASP A 213 3.64 -8.40 -21.39
CA ASP A 213 4.74 -7.83 -22.16
C ASP A 213 5.22 -6.55 -21.46
N THR A 214 6.54 -6.38 -21.39
CA THR A 214 7.17 -5.45 -20.45
C THR A 214 7.02 -3.99 -20.86
N SER A 215 5.98 -3.31 -20.40
CA SER A 215 5.86 -1.83 -20.49
C SER A 215 4.77 -1.26 -19.56
N LEU A 216 4.58 -1.83 -18.37
CA LEU A 216 3.69 -1.25 -17.35
C LEU A 216 4.55 -0.76 -16.18
N ASP A 217 4.49 0.54 -15.90
CA ASP A 217 5.06 1.15 -14.70
C ASP A 217 4.19 0.79 -13.50
N ILE A 218 4.48 -0.35 -12.89
CA ILE A 218 3.72 -0.84 -11.74
C ILE A 218 4.34 -0.29 -10.46
N LEU A 219 3.57 0.54 -9.76
CA LEU A 219 3.90 1.07 -8.44
C LEU A 219 3.84 -0.05 -7.39
N ASP A 220 4.81 -0.10 -6.48
CA ASP A 220 4.72 -1.00 -5.33
C ASP A 220 3.57 -0.59 -4.39
N SER A 221 3.10 -1.50 -3.54
CA SER A 221 2.10 -1.24 -2.47
C SER A 221 2.50 -0.18 -1.44
N THR A 222 3.67 0.43 -1.63
CA THR A 222 4.26 1.51 -0.83
C THR A 222 4.36 2.85 -1.60
N GLY A 223 3.86 2.92 -2.84
CA GLY A 223 3.88 4.14 -3.67
C GLY A 223 5.26 4.55 -4.16
N LYS A 224 6.24 3.63 -4.20
CA LYS A 224 7.56 3.92 -4.76
C LYS A 224 7.67 3.36 -6.19
N PRO A 225 8.14 4.15 -7.17
CA PRO A 225 8.63 3.60 -8.42
C PRO A 225 9.89 2.76 -8.13
N ARG A 226 9.99 1.58 -8.75
CA ARG A 226 11.14 0.70 -8.56
C ARG A 226 12.38 1.27 -9.24
N PRO A 227 13.59 0.95 -8.73
CA PRO A 227 14.81 1.16 -9.48
C PRO A 227 14.72 0.41 -10.80
N THR A 228 14.90 1.16 -11.88
CA THR A 228 14.98 0.75 -13.28
C THR A 228 15.83 -0.51 -13.42
N GLY A 229 15.22 -1.66 -13.73
CA GLY A 229 16.01 -2.87 -14.04
C GLY A 229 15.28 -4.22 -13.98
N THR A 230 14.16 -4.37 -13.27
CA THR A 230 13.44 -5.66 -13.25
C THR A 230 12.35 -5.66 -14.32
N ARG A 231 12.70 -6.17 -15.51
CA ARG A 231 11.74 -6.43 -16.58
C ARG A 231 10.69 -7.44 -16.09
N LEU A 232 9.44 -7.02 -15.92
CA LEU A 232 8.28 -7.85 -15.58
C LEU A 232 7.82 -8.81 -16.72
N SER A 233 8.66 -9.02 -17.74
CA SER A 233 8.37 -9.89 -18.88
C SER A 233 8.06 -11.31 -18.41
N GLY A 234 6.91 -11.86 -18.80
CA GLY A 234 6.59 -13.27 -18.58
C GLY A 234 5.76 -13.58 -17.32
N HIS A 235 5.28 -12.58 -16.59
CA HIS A 235 4.32 -12.82 -15.50
C HIS A 235 2.91 -13.11 -16.04
N LEU A 236 2.20 -14.03 -15.38
CA LEU A 236 0.85 -14.44 -15.76
C LEU A 236 -0.20 -13.75 -14.88
N VAL A 237 -1.16 -13.09 -15.52
CA VAL A 237 -2.31 -12.42 -14.89
C VAL A 237 -3.59 -13.13 -15.30
N TRP A 238 -4.57 -13.14 -14.41
CA TRP A 238 -5.91 -13.69 -14.64
C TRP A 238 -6.90 -12.55 -14.88
N ILE A 239 -7.55 -12.55 -16.04
CA ILE A 239 -8.53 -11.54 -16.45
C ILE A 239 -9.87 -12.23 -16.70
N PRO A 240 -10.95 -11.89 -15.97
CA PRO A 240 -12.27 -12.42 -16.27
C PRO A 240 -12.76 -11.98 -17.66
N PHE A 241 -13.24 -12.93 -18.45
CA PHE A 241 -13.78 -12.69 -19.79
C PHE A 241 -15.27 -12.35 -19.68
N VAL A 242 -15.54 -11.07 -19.39
CA VAL A 242 -16.89 -10.49 -19.31
C VAL A 242 -16.91 -9.19 -20.09
N GLU A 243 -18.06 -8.83 -20.67
CA GLU A 243 -18.22 -7.65 -21.53
C GLU A 243 -17.75 -6.33 -20.87
N GLU A 244 -17.92 -6.21 -19.55
CA GLU A 244 -17.45 -5.04 -18.79
C GLU A 244 -15.91 -4.90 -18.81
N ILE A 245 -15.19 -6.01 -18.76
CA ILE A 245 -13.72 -6.04 -18.67
C ILE A 245 -13.09 -6.21 -20.05
N VAL A 246 -13.72 -6.96 -20.95
CA VAL A 246 -13.25 -7.23 -22.32
C VAL A 246 -14.35 -6.82 -23.31
N PRO A 247 -14.57 -5.50 -23.52
CA PRO A 247 -15.69 -5.01 -24.33
C PRO A 247 -15.51 -5.21 -25.83
N ASN A 248 -14.29 -5.44 -26.33
CA ASN A 248 -14.04 -5.56 -27.76
C ASN A 248 -13.01 -6.65 -28.05
N VAL A 249 -13.36 -7.56 -28.96
CA VAL A 249 -12.53 -8.67 -29.40
C VAL A 249 -12.55 -8.71 -30.93
N ASP A 250 -11.40 -8.46 -31.55
CA ASP A 250 -11.21 -8.54 -33.00
C ASP A 250 -10.46 -9.83 -33.36
N VAL A 251 -11.23 -10.81 -33.84
CA VAL A 251 -10.70 -12.13 -34.24
C VAL A 251 -9.84 -12.03 -35.51
N GLN A 252 -10.12 -11.09 -36.41
CA GLN A 252 -9.35 -10.93 -37.66
C GLN A 252 -7.97 -10.35 -37.40
N ARG A 253 -7.88 -9.37 -36.49
CA ARG A 253 -6.61 -8.73 -36.09
C ARG A 253 -5.88 -9.47 -34.97
N LYS A 254 -6.53 -10.44 -34.34
CA LYS A 254 -6.05 -11.14 -33.12
C LYS A 254 -5.74 -10.16 -31.98
N GLU A 255 -6.63 -9.20 -31.76
CA GLU A 255 -6.50 -8.15 -30.74
C GLU A 255 -7.75 -8.08 -29.86
N MET A 256 -7.58 -7.82 -28.56
CA MET A 256 -8.67 -7.55 -27.64
C MET A 256 -8.37 -6.31 -26.80
N LEU A 257 -9.40 -5.47 -26.62
CA LEU A 257 -9.35 -4.28 -25.78
C LEU A 257 -9.92 -4.61 -24.41
N ILE A 258 -9.21 -4.22 -23.36
CA ILE A 258 -9.62 -4.43 -21.97
C ILE A 258 -9.81 -3.11 -21.21
N THR A 259 -10.75 -3.12 -20.28
CA THR A 259 -11.04 -2.03 -19.31
C THR A 259 -10.96 -2.61 -17.89
N PRO A 260 -9.76 -2.98 -17.41
CA PRO A 260 -9.61 -3.65 -16.12
C PRO A 260 -9.89 -2.67 -14.96
N PRO A 261 -10.60 -3.09 -13.89
CA PRO A 261 -10.65 -2.33 -12.65
C PRO A 261 -9.26 -2.07 -12.08
N LYS A 262 -9.09 -0.94 -11.38
CA LYS A 262 -7.81 -0.57 -10.73
C LYS A 262 -7.27 -1.72 -9.87
N GLY A 263 -6.01 -2.07 -10.09
CA GLY A 263 -5.32 -3.15 -9.37
C GLY A 263 -5.55 -4.57 -9.89
N LEU A 264 -6.45 -4.83 -10.85
CA LEU A 264 -6.69 -6.19 -11.38
C LEU A 264 -5.41 -6.82 -11.96
N LEU A 265 -4.62 -6.02 -12.69
CA LEU A 265 -3.36 -6.48 -13.30
C LEU A 265 -2.27 -6.74 -12.24
N GLU A 266 -2.43 -6.24 -11.02
CA GLU A 266 -1.46 -6.36 -9.92
C GLU A 266 -1.76 -7.50 -8.95
N LEU A 267 -3.02 -7.98 -8.91
CA LEU A 267 -3.50 -8.98 -7.94
C LEU A 267 -2.67 -10.27 -7.91
N ASN A 268 -2.06 -10.64 -9.03
CA ASN A 268 -1.28 -11.89 -9.17
C ASN A 268 0.22 -11.67 -9.31
N LEU A 269 0.69 -10.41 -9.30
CA LEU A 269 2.10 -10.11 -9.38
C LEU A 269 2.77 -10.46 -8.06
N ARG A 270 3.50 -11.57 -8.07
CA ARG A 270 4.29 -12.01 -6.92
C ARG A 270 5.62 -11.26 -6.95
N PHE A 271 5.63 -10.10 -6.32
CA PHE A 271 6.83 -9.26 -6.21
C PHE A 271 7.91 -9.78 -5.26
N ASP A 272 7.55 -10.73 -4.40
CA ASP A 272 8.47 -11.33 -3.45
C ASP A 272 8.95 -12.68 -4.02
N GLU A 273 10.26 -12.85 -4.23
CA GLU A 273 10.87 -14.12 -4.68
C GLU A 273 11.07 -15.11 -3.52
N ARG A 274 10.93 -14.67 -2.26
CA ARG A 274 11.17 -15.51 -1.08
C ARG A 274 10.18 -16.66 -1.00
N SER A 275 10.62 -17.79 -0.48
CA SER A 275 9.79 -18.98 -0.32
C SER A 275 8.60 -18.75 0.62
N LYS A 276 7.51 -19.52 0.45
CA LYS A 276 6.34 -19.46 1.36
C LYS A 276 6.73 -19.66 2.83
N LYS A 277 7.78 -20.46 3.10
CA LYS A 277 8.30 -20.73 4.43
C LYS A 277 8.94 -19.48 5.05
N GLU A 278 9.77 -18.78 4.28
CA GLU A 278 10.45 -17.56 4.73
C GLU A 278 9.47 -16.43 5.01
N ARG A 279 8.45 -16.23 4.16
CA ARG A 279 7.41 -15.21 4.39
C ARG A 279 6.63 -15.47 5.68
N ARG A 280 6.19 -16.71 5.91
CA ARG A 280 5.52 -17.09 7.16
C ARG A 280 6.42 -16.88 8.39
N GLN A 281 7.73 -17.12 8.26
CA GLN A 281 8.68 -16.85 9.33
C GLN A 281 8.83 -15.35 9.60
N LEU A 282 8.89 -14.51 8.57
CA LEU A 282 8.94 -13.06 8.70
C LEU A 282 7.66 -12.50 9.32
N GLU A 283 6.50 -12.87 8.79
CA GLU A 283 5.20 -12.49 9.37
C GLU A 283 5.10 -12.89 10.84
N TRP A 284 5.56 -14.09 11.19
CA TRP A 284 5.57 -14.55 12.57
C TRP A 284 6.53 -13.75 13.46
N LYS A 285 7.72 -13.40 12.95
CA LYS A 285 8.69 -12.54 13.65
C LYS A 285 8.10 -11.14 13.88
N GLU A 286 7.46 -10.56 12.87
CA GLU A 286 6.79 -9.26 12.96
C GLU A 286 5.63 -9.29 13.94
N ARG A 287 4.76 -10.31 13.88
CA ARG A 287 3.67 -10.50 14.85
C ARG A 287 4.21 -10.62 16.27
N LYS A 288 5.31 -11.35 16.49
CA LYS A 288 5.95 -11.43 17.80
C LYS A 288 6.54 -10.10 18.25
N LYS A 289 7.16 -9.34 17.35
CA LYS A 289 7.70 -8.00 17.64
C LYS A 289 6.57 -7.06 18.04
N MET A 290 5.48 -7.04 17.28
CA MET A 290 4.29 -6.25 17.56
C MET A 290 3.66 -6.63 18.90
N GLN A 291 3.48 -7.93 19.17
CA GLN A 291 2.93 -8.41 20.44
C GLN A 291 3.78 -7.97 21.63
N LYS A 292 5.12 -8.03 21.53
CA LYS A 292 6.02 -7.53 22.58
C LYS A 292 5.86 -6.02 22.81
N ARG A 293 5.76 -5.23 21.74
CA ARG A 293 5.52 -3.77 21.82
C ARG A 293 4.18 -3.48 22.48
N LEU A 294 3.13 -4.21 22.10
CA LEU A 294 1.80 -4.06 22.68
C LEU A 294 1.79 -4.37 24.18
N ILE A 295 2.47 -5.44 24.61
CA ILE A 295 2.58 -5.78 26.04
C ILE A 295 3.29 -4.66 26.80
N ALA A 296 4.38 -4.11 26.26
CA ALA A 296 5.12 -3.01 26.87
C ALA A 296 4.27 -1.73 26.96
N ALA A 297 3.57 -1.36 25.88
CA ALA A 297 2.68 -0.20 25.84
C ALA A 297 1.52 -0.34 26.84
N LYS A 298 0.88 -1.51 26.89
CA LYS A 298 -0.16 -1.83 27.89
C LYS A 298 0.34 -1.68 29.30
N LYS A 299 1.56 -2.16 29.59
CA LYS A 299 2.17 -2.02 30.92
C LYS A 299 2.33 -0.54 31.29
N LYS A 300 2.81 0.31 30.38
CA LYS A 300 2.98 1.75 30.60
C LYS A 300 1.65 2.47 30.84
N LEU A 301 0.63 2.18 30.04
CA LEU A 301 -0.71 2.72 30.23
C LEU A 301 -1.35 2.23 31.55
N CYS A 302 -1.13 0.97 31.96
CA CYS A 302 -1.53 0.46 33.27
C CYS A 302 -0.88 1.23 34.43
N GLU A 303 0.41 1.57 34.32
CA GLU A 303 1.17 2.36 35.31
C GLU A 303 0.58 3.77 35.45
N MET A 304 -0.03 4.32 34.39
CA MET A 304 -0.76 5.61 34.39
C MET A 304 -2.27 5.45 34.64
N GLU A 305 -2.71 4.30 35.14
CA GLU A 305 -4.11 3.97 35.45
C GLU A 305 -5.08 4.01 34.26
N GLN A 306 -4.60 3.85 33.02
CA GLN A 306 -5.39 3.90 31.78
C GLN A 306 -5.85 2.50 31.31
N LYS A 307 -6.32 1.66 32.24
CA LYS A 307 -6.67 0.25 31.93
C LYS A 307 -7.91 0.10 31.06
N HIS A 308 -8.84 1.06 31.14
CA HIS A 308 -10.13 1.05 30.41
C HIS A 308 -9.95 1.12 28.89
N VAL A 309 -8.84 1.70 28.40
CA VAL A 309 -8.47 1.75 26.98
C VAL A 309 -8.39 0.35 26.35
N PHE A 310 -8.20 -0.70 27.16
CA PHE A 310 -8.06 -2.07 26.65
C PHE A 310 -9.39 -2.81 26.49
N ASP A 311 -10.50 -2.25 26.96
CA ASP A 311 -11.79 -2.96 26.95
C ASP A 311 -12.26 -3.26 25.53
N GLY A 312 -11.98 -2.35 24.59
CA GLY A 312 -12.19 -2.55 23.15
C GLY A 312 -11.52 -3.80 22.56
N LEU A 313 -10.38 -4.23 23.13
CA LEU A 313 -9.66 -5.40 22.65
C LEU A 313 -10.39 -6.72 22.95
N ARG A 314 -11.37 -6.71 23.87
CA ARG A 314 -12.14 -7.89 24.24
C ARG A 314 -13.31 -8.14 23.30
N PHE A 315 -13.95 -7.08 22.84
CA PHE A 315 -15.26 -7.15 22.16
C PHE A 315 -15.19 -6.85 20.65
N GLY A 316 -14.11 -6.24 20.16
CA GLY A 316 -13.99 -5.89 18.74
C GLY A 316 -13.70 -7.07 17.80
N GLU A 317 -14.02 -6.89 16.52
CA GLU A 317 -13.61 -7.79 15.44
C GLU A 317 -12.09 -7.79 15.22
N LYS A 318 -11.58 -8.66 14.35
CA LYS A 318 -10.13 -8.76 14.10
C LYS A 318 -9.51 -7.43 13.61
N ALA A 319 -10.18 -6.72 12.70
CA ALA A 319 -9.70 -5.45 12.16
C ALA A 319 -9.72 -4.34 13.22
N GLN A 320 -10.83 -4.20 13.94
CA GLN A 320 -10.99 -3.24 15.04
C GLN A 320 -9.97 -3.46 16.16
N ARG A 321 -9.73 -4.71 16.56
CA ARG A 321 -8.70 -5.04 17.56
C ARG A 321 -7.29 -4.73 17.08
N SER A 322 -7.02 -4.90 15.77
CA SER A 322 -5.74 -4.51 15.19
C SER A 322 -5.56 -3.00 15.27
N LEU A 323 -6.56 -2.23 14.83
CA LEU A 323 -6.54 -0.77 14.88
C LEU A 323 -6.26 -0.24 16.30
N LEU A 324 -7.02 -0.72 17.29
CA LEU A 324 -6.81 -0.33 18.69
C LEU A 324 -5.43 -0.74 19.21
N ALA A 325 -4.95 -1.94 18.85
CA ALA A 325 -3.61 -2.40 19.24
C ALA A 325 -2.50 -1.53 18.63
N ASP A 326 -2.65 -1.14 17.37
CA ASP A 326 -1.74 -0.24 16.67
C ASP A 326 -1.73 1.14 17.32
N GLN A 327 -2.90 1.71 17.64
CA GLN A 327 -3.01 2.97 18.37
C GLN A 327 -2.39 2.90 19.78
N ILE A 328 -2.65 1.85 20.55
CA ILE A 328 -2.05 1.66 21.88
C ILE A 328 -0.52 1.62 21.79
N VAL A 329 0.03 0.93 20.78
CA VAL A 329 1.48 0.89 20.55
C VAL A 329 2.03 2.23 20.08
N GLY A 330 1.23 2.99 19.33
CA GLY A 330 1.55 4.33 18.84
C GLY A 330 1.54 5.42 19.91
N VAL A 331 0.83 5.25 21.03
CA VAL A 331 0.81 6.24 22.11
C VAL A 331 2.22 6.44 22.67
N ASN A 332 2.71 7.67 22.56
CA ASN A 332 3.96 8.11 23.17
C ASN A 332 3.81 8.24 24.69
N SER A 333 3.91 7.11 25.40
CA SER A 333 3.68 7.03 26.85
C SER A 333 4.58 7.95 27.68
N LYS A 334 5.82 8.18 27.25
CA LYS A 334 6.75 9.10 27.94
C LYS A 334 6.25 10.55 27.84
N LEU A 335 5.83 10.94 26.64
CA LEU A 335 5.32 12.27 26.36
C LEU A 335 3.99 12.53 27.08
N LEU A 336 3.08 11.55 27.04
CA LEU A 336 1.81 11.59 27.76
C LEU A 336 2.00 11.76 29.26
N GLN A 337 2.88 10.96 29.87
CA GLN A 337 3.16 11.03 31.30
C GLN A 337 3.61 12.45 31.70
N GLN A 338 4.57 13.01 30.97
CA GLN A 338 5.08 14.36 31.21
C GLN A 338 4.01 15.43 31.00
N ALA A 339 3.14 15.27 30.00
CA ALA A 339 2.04 16.20 29.77
C ALA A 339 1.08 16.21 30.95
N LEU A 340 0.71 15.02 31.46
CA LEU A 340 -0.17 14.89 32.63
C LEU A 340 0.45 15.50 33.90
N GLU A 341 1.75 15.27 34.15
CA GLU A 341 2.46 15.88 35.28
C GLU A 341 2.48 17.42 35.20
N ASN A 342 2.64 17.99 34.00
CA ASN A 342 2.63 19.45 33.80
C ASN A 342 1.24 20.08 33.95
N VAL A 343 0.17 19.35 33.65
CA VAL A 343 -1.21 19.84 33.82
C VAL A 343 -1.58 19.92 35.30
N GLU A 344 -1.07 19.01 36.14
CA GLU A 344 -1.30 19.03 37.58
C GLU A 344 -0.60 20.21 38.27
N ILE A 345 0.55 20.61 37.76
CA ILE A 345 1.24 21.82 38.18
C ILE A 345 0.58 22.98 37.44
N LEU A 346 -0.38 23.66 38.08
CA LEU A 346 -0.99 24.93 37.60
C LEU A 346 0.11 25.98 37.32
N SER A 347 0.78 25.85 36.20
CA SER A 347 1.80 26.77 35.75
C SER A 347 1.06 27.88 35.01
N LYS A 348 1.31 29.14 35.43
CA LYS A 348 0.83 30.33 34.72
C LYS A 348 0.94 30.11 33.22
N ARG A 349 -0.18 30.29 32.51
CA ARG A 349 -0.30 30.18 31.05
C ARG A 349 0.94 30.83 30.41
N TRP A 350 1.77 30.03 29.78
CA TRP A 350 3.00 30.50 29.15
C TRP A 350 2.64 31.43 27.99
N ASN A 351 2.91 32.73 28.14
CA ASN A 351 2.64 33.72 27.12
C ASN A 351 3.91 34.00 26.32
N VAL A 352 3.90 33.60 25.04
CA VAL A 352 5.05 33.80 24.14
C VAL A 352 5.39 35.27 24.01
N THR A 353 4.39 36.16 23.94
CA THR A 353 4.58 37.61 23.87
C THR A 353 5.34 38.16 25.07
N GLU A 354 4.96 37.74 26.28
CA GLU A 354 5.62 38.16 27.52
C GLU A 354 7.05 37.64 27.57
N MET A 355 7.28 36.39 27.16
CA MET A 355 8.62 35.82 27.09
C MET A 355 9.48 36.56 26.07
N VAL A 356 9.00 36.79 24.85
CA VAL A 356 9.74 37.52 23.81
C VAL A 356 10.05 38.94 24.28
N SER A 357 9.09 39.61 24.93
CA SER A 357 9.31 40.92 25.53
C SER A 357 10.37 40.88 26.64
N ALA A 358 10.34 39.85 27.50
CA ALA A 358 11.35 39.64 28.54
C ALA A 358 12.73 39.29 27.95
N LEU A 359 12.77 38.60 26.81
CA LEU A 359 14.01 38.30 26.07
C LEU A 359 14.60 39.59 25.48
N LYS A 360 13.78 40.42 24.84
CA LYS A 360 14.20 41.72 24.30
C LYS A 360 14.72 42.67 25.37
N ALA A 361 14.11 42.65 26.57
CA ALA A 361 14.50 43.53 27.68
C ALA A 361 15.85 43.15 28.31
N LYS A 362 16.43 41.99 27.99
CA LYS A 362 17.73 41.57 28.53
C LYS A 362 18.88 42.05 27.65
N GLU A 363 19.86 42.70 28.28
CA GLU A 363 21.07 43.21 27.60
C GLU A 363 21.93 42.12 26.92
N THR A 364 21.78 40.86 27.33
CA THR A 364 22.55 39.73 26.78
C THR A 364 22.02 39.19 25.45
N THR A 365 20.80 39.57 25.07
CA THR A 365 20.10 39.00 23.91
C THR A 365 20.31 39.91 22.70
N SER A 366 20.92 39.39 21.63
CA SER A 366 21.17 40.18 20.42
C SER A 366 19.89 40.30 19.60
N THR A 367 19.49 41.54 19.29
CA THR A 367 18.29 41.84 18.50
C THR A 367 18.69 42.55 17.20
N LEU A 368 18.09 42.13 16.09
CA LEU A 368 18.29 42.70 14.76
C LEU A 368 16.92 43.12 14.19
N GLU A 369 16.75 44.38 13.82
CA GLU A 369 15.54 44.85 13.11
C GLU A 369 15.78 44.86 11.60
N ILE A 370 14.86 44.31 10.81
CA ILE A 370 14.88 44.31 9.33
C ILE A 370 13.49 44.60 8.76
N SER A 371 13.41 45.17 7.55
CA SER A 371 12.14 45.34 6.83
C SER A 371 11.68 44.03 6.17
N GLU A 372 10.37 43.80 6.05
CA GLU A 372 9.79 42.63 5.37
C GLU A 372 10.27 42.49 3.91
N GLU A 373 10.55 43.60 3.22
CA GLU A 373 11.10 43.58 1.85
C GLU A 373 12.47 42.89 1.75
N CYS A 374 13.15 42.72 2.88
CA CYS A 374 14.48 42.11 2.98
C CYS A 374 14.44 40.58 3.12
N LEU A 375 13.25 39.97 3.25
CA LEU A 375 13.10 38.52 3.43
C LEU A 375 13.28 37.70 2.14
N VAL A 376 13.52 38.35 1.00
CA VAL A 376 13.76 37.67 -0.29
C VAL A 376 15.22 37.24 -0.41
N SER A 377 15.48 36.02 -0.90
CA SER A 377 16.84 35.49 -1.05
C SER A 377 17.75 36.35 -1.95
N SER A 378 17.15 37.17 -2.82
CA SER A 378 17.81 38.09 -3.76
C SER A 378 17.77 39.57 -3.33
N ALA A 379 17.51 39.89 -2.06
CA ALA A 379 17.54 41.27 -1.59
C ALA A 379 18.87 41.96 -1.98
N SER A 380 18.79 43.17 -2.55
CA SER A 380 19.96 43.88 -3.06
C SER A 380 20.76 44.52 -1.91
N LYS A 381 22.04 44.79 -2.17
CA LYS A 381 22.93 45.52 -1.25
C LYS A 381 22.34 46.88 -0.83
N ASP A 382 21.62 47.54 -1.73
CA ASP A 382 20.98 48.83 -1.46
C ASP A 382 19.82 48.72 -0.46
N LYS A 383 19.11 47.58 -0.43
CA LYS A 383 18.02 47.33 0.52
C LYS A 383 18.51 46.84 1.88
N LEU A 384 19.50 45.94 1.90
CA LEU A 384 19.98 45.34 3.15
C LEU A 384 21.02 46.21 3.88
N GLY A 385 21.62 47.18 3.19
CA GLY A 385 22.57 48.12 3.76
C GLY A 385 23.72 47.43 4.49
N THR A 386 23.89 47.74 5.78
CA THR A 386 24.93 47.17 6.65
C THR A 386 24.77 45.67 6.90
N HIS A 387 23.58 45.10 6.70
CA HIS A 387 23.28 43.71 6.98
C HIS A 387 23.58 42.76 5.80
N PHE A 388 23.97 43.29 4.62
CA PHE A 388 24.25 42.50 3.41
C PHE A 388 25.23 41.33 3.64
N HIS A 389 26.25 41.55 4.47
CA HIS A 389 27.22 40.52 4.83
C HIS A 389 26.59 39.29 5.53
N LEU A 390 25.47 39.48 6.24
CA LEU A 390 24.73 38.38 6.87
C LEU A 390 24.04 37.53 5.81
N GLN A 391 23.42 38.15 4.83
CA GLN A 391 22.79 37.45 3.70
C GLN A 391 23.82 36.64 2.90
N GLU A 392 24.97 37.23 2.55
CA GLU A 392 26.04 36.53 1.84
C GLU A 392 26.49 35.28 2.60
N LYS A 393 26.66 35.43 3.92
CA LYS A 393 27.04 34.31 4.80
C LYS A 393 25.97 33.23 4.87
N GLY A 394 24.70 33.61 4.93
CA GLY A 394 23.58 32.67 4.92
C GLY A 394 23.50 31.87 3.62
N VAL A 395 23.60 32.55 2.48
CA VAL A 395 23.60 31.92 1.15
C VAL A 395 24.80 30.96 0.99
N ASP A 396 25.99 31.36 1.48
CA ASP A 396 27.18 30.50 1.51
C ASP A 396 26.95 29.23 2.34
N LEU A 397 26.31 29.34 3.52
CA LEU A 397 25.98 28.18 4.35
C LEU A 397 24.97 27.24 3.68
N ILE A 398 23.94 27.80 3.03
CA ILE A 398 22.92 27.04 2.31
C ILE A 398 23.56 26.27 1.14
N SER A 399 24.35 26.94 0.30
CA SER A 399 25.02 26.32 -0.85
C SER A 399 26.03 25.24 -0.46
N LYS A 400 26.64 25.35 0.73
CA LYS A 400 27.52 24.33 1.31
C LYS A 400 26.78 23.16 1.97
N GLY A 401 25.45 23.13 1.95
CA GLY A 401 24.64 22.09 2.58
C GLY A 401 24.74 22.08 4.10
N LYS A 402 25.00 23.23 4.73
CA LYS A 402 25.14 23.36 6.19
C LYS A 402 23.81 23.51 6.93
N VAL A 403 22.70 23.52 6.19
CA VAL A 403 21.35 23.79 6.71
C VAL A 403 20.42 22.67 6.28
N ALA A 404 19.51 22.29 7.17
CA ALA A 404 18.33 21.50 6.86
C ALA A 404 17.07 22.28 7.23
N ILE A 405 15.98 22.02 6.52
CA ILE A 405 14.69 22.67 6.77
C ILE A 405 13.68 21.63 7.25
N ALA A 406 12.94 21.97 8.31
CA ALA A 406 11.80 21.25 8.82
C ALA A 406 10.54 22.12 8.70
N LEU A 407 9.74 21.83 7.67
CA LEU A 407 8.47 22.49 7.40
C LEU A 407 7.34 21.79 8.17
N VAL A 408 6.66 22.55 9.03
CA VAL A 408 5.41 22.13 9.67
C VAL A 408 4.26 22.67 8.85
N VAL A 409 3.57 21.77 8.14
CA VAL A 409 2.45 22.08 7.28
C VAL A 409 1.21 22.22 8.16
N ASN A 410 0.75 23.45 8.35
CA ASN A 410 -0.45 23.75 9.12
C ASN A 410 -1.62 23.87 8.14
N ASP A 411 -2.45 22.83 8.03
CA ASP A 411 -3.73 22.90 7.30
C ASP A 411 -4.93 23.01 8.26
N SER A 412 -4.71 23.54 9.46
CA SER A 412 -5.81 23.87 10.37
C SER A 412 -6.56 25.13 9.91
N GLY A 413 -6.96 25.17 8.63
CA GLY A 413 -7.97 26.08 8.14
C GLY A 413 -9.30 25.66 8.75
N ASN A 414 -9.86 26.53 9.58
CA ASN A 414 -11.22 26.40 10.07
C ASN A 414 -12.16 26.23 8.85
N PRO A 415 -13.07 25.25 8.79
CA PRO A 415 -14.02 25.09 7.68
C PRO A 415 -15.01 26.27 7.48
N GLN A 416 -14.83 27.37 8.21
CA GLN A 416 -15.78 28.48 8.34
C GLN A 416 -15.26 29.85 7.89
N GLU A 417 -14.04 29.98 7.36
CA GLU A 417 -13.62 31.24 6.72
C GLU A 417 -13.58 31.13 5.19
N PRO A 418 -14.19 32.09 4.45
CA PRO A 418 -14.26 32.05 3.00
C PRO A 418 -12.85 32.24 2.43
N GLN A 419 -12.38 31.21 1.74
CA GLN A 419 -11.13 31.22 0.99
C GLN A 419 -11.14 32.39 0.00
N LEU A 420 -10.14 33.26 0.10
CA LEU A 420 -9.96 34.36 -0.83
C LEU A 420 -9.66 33.75 -2.22
N ALA A 421 -10.60 33.94 -3.13
CA ALA A 421 -10.59 33.40 -4.48
C ALA A 421 -9.30 33.74 -5.23
N CYS A 422 -8.67 32.73 -5.83
CA CYS A 422 -7.83 32.89 -7.01
C CYS A 422 -8.13 31.76 -8.01
N ASN A 423 -8.61 32.18 -9.18
CA ASN A 423 -8.89 31.47 -10.44
C ASN A 423 -10.30 30.87 -10.63
N PRO A 424 -11.16 31.49 -11.48
CA PRO A 424 -12.50 30.98 -11.82
C PRO A 424 -12.55 29.88 -12.90
N ASP A 425 -11.43 29.45 -13.47
CA ASP A 425 -11.44 28.71 -14.75
C ASP A 425 -11.11 27.21 -14.62
N LEU A 426 -11.63 26.51 -13.61
CA LEU A 426 -11.53 25.05 -13.55
C LEU A 426 -12.75 24.38 -12.89
N GLU A 427 -13.94 24.63 -13.42
CA GLU A 427 -15.12 23.80 -13.12
C GLU A 427 -15.23 22.66 -14.12
N ASN A 428 -14.81 21.46 -13.71
CA ASN A 428 -15.50 20.17 -13.91
C ASN A 428 -14.53 19.00 -13.66
N SER A 429 -14.50 18.51 -12.43
CA SER A 429 -13.98 17.18 -12.10
C SER A 429 -14.62 16.73 -10.81
N ASP A 430 -15.65 15.90 -10.93
CA ASP A 430 -16.32 15.22 -9.84
C ASP A 430 -15.43 14.06 -9.37
N GLY A 431 -14.50 14.38 -8.48
CA GLY A 431 -13.53 13.47 -7.90
C GLY A 431 -12.84 14.16 -6.74
N ILE A 432 -12.98 13.63 -5.53
CA ILE A 432 -12.38 14.19 -4.31
C ILE A 432 -10.85 14.04 -4.42
N GLU A 433 -10.20 14.96 -5.13
CA GLU A 433 -8.75 15.16 -5.05
C GLU A 433 -8.47 15.85 -3.72
N LYS A 434 -7.96 15.08 -2.77
CA LYS A 434 -7.34 15.61 -1.55
C LYS A 434 -6.07 16.36 -1.96
N SER A 435 -6.25 17.62 -2.32
CA SER A 435 -5.20 18.48 -2.85
C SER A 435 -4.18 18.82 -1.76
N VAL A 436 -2.90 18.86 -2.15
CA VAL A 436 -1.81 19.38 -1.33
C VAL A 436 -2.06 20.88 -1.07
N SER A 437 -1.74 21.37 0.13
CA SER A 437 -1.90 22.79 0.49
C SER A 437 -1.42 23.73 -0.64
N PRO A 438 -2.30 24.59 -1.21
CA PRO A 438 -1.94 25.49 -2.32
C PRO A 438 -0.76 26.42 -1.99
N PHE A 439 -0.64 26.79 -0.71
CA PHE A 439 0.48 27.60 -0.25
C PHE A 439 1.80 26.83 -0.29
N LEU A 440 1.80 25.56 0.14
CA LEU A 440 3.01 24.73 0.07
C LEU A 440 3.46 24.52 -1.37
N GLN A 441 2.51 24.32 -2.31
CA GLN A 441 2.83 24.25 -3.74
C GLN A 441 3.47 25.54 -4.23
N THR A 442 2.86 26.69 -3.89
CA THR A 442 3.39 28.00 -4.27
C THR A 442 4.79 28.21 -3.70
N LEU A 443 5.01 27.86 -2.43
CA LEU A 443 6.30 27.99 -1.75
C LEU A 443 7.39 27.13 -2.38
N LEU A 444 7.08 25.87 -2.73
CA LEU A 444 8.02 24.96 -3.38
C LEU A 444 8.37 25.40 -4.81
N CYS A 445 7.52 26.18 -5.47
CA CYS A 445 7.80 26.76 -6.79
C CYS A 445 8.46 28.14 -6.72
N ASP A 446 8.52 28.78 -5.54
CA ASP A 446 9.05 30.13 -5.37
C ASP A 446 10.54 30.14 -4.99
N ASP A 447 11.40 30.22 -6.00
CA ASP A 447 12.85 30.32 -5.85
C ASP A 447 13.36 31.66 -5.28
N GLN A 448 12.49 32.67 -5.20
CA GLN A 448 12.86 33.97 -4.62
C GLN A 448 12.68 33.96 -3.11
N ARG A 449 11.55 33.41 -2.63
CA ARG A 449 11.21 33.37 -1.20
C ARG A 449 11.70 32.12 -0.50
N PHE A 450 11.91 31.01 -1.22
CA PHE A 450 12.41 29.76 -0.66
C PHE A 450 13.84 29.45 -1.15
N ILE A 451 14.30 28.21 -0.98
CA ILE A 451 15.62 27.77 -1.46
C ILE A 451 15.61 27.76 -3.00
N LYS A 452 16.56 28.46 -3.61
CA LYS A 452 16.82 28.38 -5.05
C LYS A 452 17.03 26.93 -5.52
N MET A 453 16.46 26.56 -6.67
CA MET A 453 16.57 25.20 -7.24
C MET A 453 18.01 24.65 -7.25
N GLU A 454 19.00 25.46 -7.60
CA GLU A 454 20.42 25.08 -7.65
C GLU A 454 21.00 24.58 -6.32
N ASN A 455 20.43 24.99 -5.18
CA ASN A 455 20.88 24.62 -3.84
C ASN A 455 20.04 23.50 -3.20
N ARG A 456 18.92 23.09 -3.80
CA ARG A 456 18.00 22.12 -3.18
C ARG A 456 18.60 20.73 -3.06
N ALA A 457 19.52 20.35 -3.96
CA ALA A 457 20.21 19.08 -3.88
C ALA A 457 21.11 18.93 -2.62
N SER A 458 21.60 20.06 -2.08
CA SER A 458 22.44 20.08 -0.88
C SER A 458 21.65 20.20 0.42
N VAL A 459 20.39 20.63 0.38
CA VAL A 459 19.60 20.92 1.60
C VAL A 459 18.64 19.77 1.91
N PRO A 460 18.78 19.11 3.07
CA PRO A 460 17.80 18.11 3.51
C PRO A 460 16.48 18.78 3.93
N LEU A 461 15.35 18.11 3.65
CA LEU A 461 14.00 18.62 3.89
C LEU A 461 13.16 17.64 4.72
N VAL A 462 12.57 18.11 5.80
CA VAL A 462 11.62 17.37 6.63
C VAL A 462 10.26 18.05 6.53
N LEU A 463 9.25 17.30 6.13
CA LEU A 463 7.86 17.73 6.03
C LEU A 463 7.07 17.05 7.13
N VAL A 464 6.42 17.83 7.99
CA VAL A 464 5.51 17.35 9.04
C VAL A 464 4.10 17.79 8.67
N CYS A 465 3.21 16.83 8.46
CA CYS A 465 1.83 17.07 8.05
C CYS A 465 0.87 16.04 8.68
N SER A 466 -0.43 16.20 8.44
CA SER A 466 -1.41 15.21 8.89
C SER A 466 -1.25 13.89 8.13
N ALA A 467 -1.69 12.78 8.73
CA ALA A 467 -1.61 11.45 8.12
C ALA A 467 -2.25 11.37 6.72
N GLN A 468 -3.30 12.17 6.51
CA GLN A 468 -4.07 12.16 5.26
C GLN A 468 -3.34 12.85 4.11
N GLU A 469 -2.44 13.78 4.43
CA GLU A 469 -1.68 14.56 3.44
C GLU A 469 -0.38 13.86 3.02
N ILE A 470 0.15 12.93 3.81
CA ILE A 470 1.45 12.29 3.53
C ILE A 470 1.48 11.65 2.14
N GLN A 471 0.44 10.89 1.76
CA GLN A 471 0.43 10.20 0.47
C GLN A 471 0.21 11.13 -0.71
N PRO A 472 -0.79 12.05 -0.71
CA PRO A 472 -0.89 13.09 -1.72
C PRO A 472 0.40 13.89 -1.89
N LEU A 473 1.06 14.27 -0.79
CA LEU A 473 2.30 15.04 -0.81
C LEU A 473 3.47 14.23 -1.40
N ARG A 474 3.59 12.95 -1.09
CA ARG A 474 4.61 12.07 -1.69
C ARG A 474 4.42 11.92 -3.19
N MET A 475 3.18 11.71 -3.64
CA MET A 475 2.86 11.64 -5.06
C MET A 475 3.24 12.95 -5.76
N HIS A 476 2.84 14.08 -5.18
CA HIS A 476 3.14 15.39 -5.72
C HIS A 476 4.66 15.67 -5.83
N PHE A 477 5.44 15.30 -4.82
CA PHE A 477 6.91 15.36 -4.90
C PHE A 477 7.44 14.46 -6.01
N SER A 478 6.95 13.22 -6.13
CA SER A 478 7.41 12.30 -7.17
C SER A 478 7.09 12.77 -8.59
N GLU A 479 5.92 13.39 -8.80
CA GLU A 479 5.48 13.92 -10.09
C GLU A 479 6.28 15.16 -10.53
N ASN A 480 6.86 15.90 -9.58
CA ASN A 480 7.59 17.14 -9.82
C ASN A 480 9.11 16.98 -9.61
N ASP A 481 9.66 15.79 -9.83
CA ASP A 481 11.09 15.48 -9.67
C ASP A 481 11.66 15.97 -8.31
N TYR A 482 10.87 15.73 -7.26
CA TYR A 482 11.13 16.15 -5.88
C TYR A 482 11.44 17.64 -5.74
N PHE A 483 10.98 18.48 -6.68
CA PHE A 483 11.27 19.91 -6.73
C PHE A 483 12.77 20.23 -6.63
N GLY A 484 13.64 19.37 -7.18
CA GLY A 484 15.10 19.51 -7.13
C GLY A 484 15.77 19.08 -5.83
N PHE A 485 15.01 18.59 -4.84
CA PHE A 485 15.56 17.96 -3.65
C PHE A 485 16.00 16.52 -3.92
N VAL A 486 17.02 16.04 -3.21
CA VAL A 486 17.43 14.63 -3.28
C VAL A 486 16.42 13.77 -2.53
N PRO A 487 15.75 12.77 -3.16
CA PRO A 487 14.69 11.97 -2.53
C PRO A 487 15.10 11.31 -1.21
N GLU A 488 16.35 10.85 -1.09
CA GLU A 488 16.90 10.22 0.12
C GLU A 488 17.08 11.21 1.28
N LYS A 489 17.05 12.51 1.00
CA LYS A 489 17.15 13.61 1.97
C LYS A 489 15.80 14.30 2.23
N VAL A 490 14.69 13.72 1.75
CA VAL A 490 13.33 14.22 2.01
C VAL A 490 12.59 13.25 2.93
N TRP A 491 12.16 13.74 4.10
CA TRP A 491 11.36 12.97 5.05
C TRP A 491 9.93 13.50 5.10
N PHE A 492 8.95 12.59 5.02
CA PHE A 492 7.54 12.88 5.25
C PHE A 492 7.11 12.22 6.55
N LEU A 493 6.80 13.03 7.56
CA LEU A 493 6.46 12.58 8.90
C LEU A 493 5.02 12.96 9.25
N GLU A 494 4.31 12.03 9.90
CA GLU A 494 3.02 12.34 10.52
C GLU A 494 3.24 13.22 11.74
N GLU A 495 2.39 14.25 11.91
CA GLU A 495 2.32 15.04 13.14
C GLU A 495 2.19 14.14 14.40
N GLU A 496 2.85 14.54 15.47
CA GLU A 496 2.74 13.83 16.75
C GLU A 496 1.37 14.11 17.38
N LYS A 497 0.69 13.06 17.81
CA LYS A 497 -0.62 13.15 18.49
C LYS A 497 -0.54 12.56 19.88
N LEU A 498 -1.28 13.16 20.81
CA LEU A 498 -1.49 12.61 22.15
C LEU A 498 -2.95 12.27 22.37
N PRO A 499 -3.23 11.27 23.23
CA PRO A 499 -4.60 11.02 23.68
C PRO A 499 -5.21 12.25 24.34
N VAL A 500 -6.47 12.52 24.00
CA VAL A 500 -7.30 13.49 24.72
C VAL A 500 -7.70 12.87 26.05
N VAL A 501 -7.63 13.65 27.12
CA VAL A 501 -7.88 13.16 28.48
C VAL A 501 -9.03 13.91 29.15
N SER A 502 -9.77 13.23 30.02
CA SER A 502 -10.85 13.82 30.81
C SER A 502 -10.34 14.94 31.72
N ASN A 503 -11.09 16.04 31.79
CA ASN A 503 -10.84 17.13 32.75
C ASN A 503 -11.64 16.98 34.05
N SER A 504 -12.24 15.81 34.29
CA SER A 504 -13.07 15.54 35.47
C SER A 504 -12.30 15.82 36.77
N VAL A 505 -13.03 16.39 37.74
CA VAL A 505 -12.54 16.66 39.10
C VAL A 505 -12.59 15.38 39.96
N GLU A 506 -13.39 14.39 39.56
CA GLU A 506 -13.47 13.11 40.25
C GLU A 506 -12.14 12.34 40.12
N ALA A 507 -11.51 11.99 41.25
CA ALA A 507 -10.20 11.34 41.25
C ALA A 507 -10.15 10.06 40.40
N GLU A 508 -11.25 9.30 40.34
CA GLU A 508 -11.34 8.06 39.57
C GLU A 508 -11.42 8.29 38.04
N LYS A 509 -11.90 9.47 37.61
CA LYS A 509 -12.07 9.84 36.19
C LYS A 509 -11.09 10.93 35.73
N LYS A 510 -10.30 11.48 36.65
CA LYS A 510 -9.32 12.52 36.36
C LYS A 510 -8.30 12.00 35.35
N HIS A 511 -8.09 12.77 34.27
CA HIS A 511 -7.10 12.49 33.23
C HIS A 511 -7.23 11.10 32.57
N LYS A 512 -8.43 10.48 32.57
CA LYS A 512 -8.66 9.25 31.81
C LYS A 512 -8.68 9.55 30.32
N ILE A 513 -7.98 8.73 29.54
CA ILE A 513 -7.97 8.80 28.07
C ILE A 513 -9.40 8.63 27.56
N LEU A 514 -9.84 9.54 26.70
CA LEU A 514 -11.14 9.45 26.05
C LEU A 514 -11.07 8.52 24.83
N MET A 515 -12.12 7.75 24.63
CA MET A 515 -12.27 6.85 23.49
C MET A 515 -13.20 7.51 22.47
N LYS A 516 -12.80 7.62 21.21
CA LYS A 516 -13.66 8.11 20.12
C LYS A 516 -14.71 7.07 19.72
N SER A 517 -14.34 5.80 19.79
CA SER A 517 -15.22 4.64 19.64
C SER A 517 -14.65 3.49 20.49
N PRO A 518 -15.36 2.36 20.64
CA PRO A 518 -14.86 1.25 21.46
C PRO A 518 -13.49 0.71 21.03
N TRP A 519 -13.08 0.97 19.79
CA TRP A 519 -11.83 0.50 19.19
C TRP A 519 -10.93 1.64 18.68
N GLU A 520 -11.22 2.89 19.03
CA GLU A 520 -10.43 4.05 18.59
C GLU A 520 -10.21 5.02 19.75
N ILE A 521 -8.94 5.32 20.05
CA ILE A 521 -8.55 6.33 21.03
C ILE A 521 -8.81 7.72 20.45
N LEU A 522 -9.41 8.62 21.23
CA LEU A 522 -9.53 10.02 20.83
C LEU A 522 -8.16 10.70 21.00
N GLN A 523 -7.64 11.28 19.91
CA GLN A 523 -6.31 11.89 19.87
C GLN A 523 -6.37 13.28 19.25
N SER A 524 -5.50 14.17 19.71
CA SER A 524 -5.31 15.52 19.16
C SER A 524 -3.83 15.76 18.84
N PRO A 525 -3.50 16.56 17.81
CA PRO A 525 -2.14 17.01 17.57
C PRO A 525 -1.55 17.73 18.79
N VAL A 526 -0.27 17.50 19.06
CA VAL A 526 0.42 18.16 20.21
C VAL A 526 0.86 19.59 19.91
N GLY A 527 0.64 20.08 18.69
CA GLY A 527 1.10 21.39 18.23
C GLY A 527 2.56 21.41 17.77
N SER A 528 3.07 22.61 17.45
CA SER A 528 4.37 22.82 16.78
C SER A 528 5.59 22.27 17.53
N GLY A 529 5.52 22.16 18.87
CA GLY A 529 6.62 21.53 19.62
C GLY A 529 6.78 20.03 19.35
N GLY A 530 5.78 19.38 18.73
CA GLY A 530 5.81 17.94 18.40
C GLY A 530 7.00 17.57 17.53
N ILE A 531 7.53 18.53 16.77
CA ILE A 531 8.73 18.39 15.94
C ILE A 531 9.90 17.78 16.70
N PHE A 532 10.12 18.14 17.97
CA PHE A 532 11.25 17.61 18.75
C PHE A 532 11.11 16.10 19.01
N SER A 533 9.89 15.63 19.26
CA SER A 533 9.59 14.20 19.44
C SER A 533 9.78 13.44 18.13
N LEU A 534 9.27 14.01 17.03
CA LEU A 534 9.35 13.41 15.69
C LEU A 534 10.79 13.29 15.21
N LEU A 535 11.58 14.36 15.30
CA LEU A 535 12.99 14.36 14.92
C LEU A 535 13.79 13.34 15.74
N SER A 536 13.56 13.28 17.06
CA SER A 536 14.23 12.33 17.94
C SER A 536 13.86 10.88 17.62
N SER A 537 12.58 10.58 17.40
CA SER A 537 12.10 9.21 17.18
C SER A 537 12.58 8.62 15.85
N ASN A 538 12.89 9.49 14.89
CA ASN A 538 13.41 9.12 13.57
C ASN A 538 14.95 9.25 13.46
N ASN A 539 15.67 9.59 14.55
CA ASN A 539 17.13 9.84 14.55
C ASN A 539 17.57 10.85 13.47
N ILE A 540 16.72 11.84 13.19
CA ILE A 540 17.00 12.84 12.14
C ILE A 540 18.17 13.74 12.55
N PRO A 541 18.26 14.29 13.78
CA PRO A 541 19.38 15.16 14.17
C PRO A 541 20.75 14.46 14.05
N GLU A 542 20.81 13.16 14.35
CA GLU A 542 22.00 12.32 14.14
C GLU A 542 22.35 12.24 12.66
N SER A 543 21.38 11.84 11.83
CA SER A 543 21.54 11.70 10.38
C SER A 543 21.97 13.02 9.71
N LEU A 544 21.35 14.14 10.10
CA LEU A 544 21.72 15.47 9.61
C LEU A 544 23.14 15.85 10.02
N GLY A 545 23.55 15.49 11.25
CA GLY A 545 24.92 15.70 11.70
C GLY A 545 25.95 14.90 10.89
N GLU A 546 25.63 13.66 10.51
CA GLU A 546 26.46 12.84 9.62
C GLU A 546 26.55 13.43 8.20
N MET A 547 25.49 14.10 7.74
CA MET A 547 25.46 14.85 6.48
C MET A 547 26.22 16.19 6.54
N GLY A 548 26.77 16.56 7.71
CA GLY A 548 27.53 17.81 7.88
C GLY A 548 26.67 19.06 8.08
N VAL A 549 25.38 18.89 8.38
CA VAL A 549 24.44 19.98 8.69
C VAL A 549 24.74 20.57 10.07
N GLU A 550 24.88 21.88 10.11
CA GLU A 550 25.19 22.67 11.32
C GLU A 550 23.97 23.36 11.91
N TYR A 551 22.96 23.65 11.08
CA TYR A 551 21.74 24.35 11.45
C TYR A 551 20.48 23.63 10.96
N ILE A 552 19.45 23.62 11.80
CA ILE A 552 18.14 23.09 11.48
C ILE A 552 17.14 24.24 11.64
N GLU A 553 16.57 24.67 10.53
CA GLU A 553 15.53 25.69 10.48
C GLU A 553 14.17 25.01 10.56
N VAL A 554 13.33 25.45 11.49
CA VAL A 554 11.99 24.90 11.72
C VAL A 554 10.99 26.03 11.49
N CYS A 555 10.15 25.88 10.46
CA CYS A 555 9.23 26.93 10.02
C CYS A 555 7.83 26.38 9.69
N SER A 556 6.83 27.23 9.89
CA SER A 556 5.43 26.96 9.54
C SER A 556 5.13 27.42 8.11
N THR A 557 4.20 26.76 7.41
CA THR A 557 3.76 27.13 6.06
C THR A 557 2.81 28.33 5.99
N ASN A 558 3.06 29.40 6.75
CA ASN A 558 2.19 30.58 6.77
C ASN A 558 2.73 31.72 5.90
N PRO A 559 1.85 32.55 5.29
CA PRO A 559 2.27 33.74 4.55
C PRO A 559 3.16 34.67 5.40
N GLY A 560 4.40 34.88 4.95
CA GLY A 560 5.43 35.65 5.65
C GLY A 560 6.54 34.81 6.31
N TYR A 561 6.32 33.50 6.48
CA TYR A 561 7.31 32.55 6.98
C TYR A 561 7.66 31.57 5.86
N ALA A 562 8.40 32.04 4.86
CA ALA A 562 8.82 31.19 3.74
C ALA A 562 9.86 30.11 4.17
N GLY A 563 10.56 30.34 5.29
CA GLY A 563 11.72 29.56 5.67
C GLY A 563 12.92 29.79 4.74
N ALA A 564 14.03 29.12 5.01
CA ALA A 564 15.29 29.29 4.31
C ALA A 564 15.88 30.71 4.41
N ASN A 565 15.58 31.47 5.48
CA ASN A 565 15.94 32.88 5.54
C ASN A 565 17.47 33.07 5.66
N PRO A 566 18.18 33.57 4.61
CA PRO A 566 19.63 33.67 4.65
C PRO A 566 20.12 34.74 5.63
N VAL A 567 19.34 35.80 5.85
CA VAL A 567 19.68 36.88 6.77
C VAL A 567 19.65 36.38 8.22
N LEU A 568 18.57 35.67 8.59
CA LEU A 568 18.45 35.05 9.91
C LEU A 568 19.59 34.08 10.15
N LEU A 569 19.84 33.18 9.20
CA LEU A 569 20.92 32.19 9.29
C LEU A 569 22.29 32.83 9.44
N GLY A 570 22.59 33.85 8.63
CA GLY A 570 23.83 34.62 8.73
C GLY A 570 23.99 35.31 10.08
N PHE A 571 22.89 35.81 10.65
CA PHE A 571 22.86 36.42 11.97
C PHE A 571 23.14 35.40 13.08
N VAL A 572 22.44 34.25 13.08
CA VAL A 572 22.68 33.14 14.03
C VAL A 572 24.13 32.69 14.00
N ASN A 573 24.68 32.49 12.79
CA ASN A 573 26.05 32.04 12.63
C ASN A 573 27.07 33.09 13.09
N SER A 574 26.84 34.37 12.79
CA SER A 574 27.75 35.45 13.18
C SER A 574 27.76 35.68 14.69
N TRP A 575 26.62 35.51 15.36
CA TRP A 575 26.52 35.63 16.81
C TRP A 575 26.89 34.35 17.56
N LYS A 576 27.16 33.24 16.85
CA LYS A 576 27.41 31.91 17.43
C LYS A 576 26.30 31.49 18.41
N SER A 577 25.06 31.80 18.02
CA SER A 577 23.85 31.48 18.76
C SER A 577 23.48 30.01 18.58
N ASP A 578 22.88 29.44 19.62
CA ASP A 578 22.25 28.12 19.56
C ASP A 578 20.83 28.20 18.99
N VAL A 579 20.16 29.34 19.17
CA VAL A 579 18.80 29.59 18.69
C VAL A 579 18.68 30.98 18.08
N GLY A 580 18.13 31.06 16.87
CA GLY A 580 17.69 32.30 16.24
C GLY A 580 16.19 32.27 15.98
N ILE A 581 15.51 33.38 16.21
CA ILE A 581 14.05 33.46 16.09
C ILE A 581 13.69 34.65 15.20
N GLN A 582 12.83 34.41 14.21
CA GLN A 582 12.17 35.48 13.47
C GLN A 582 10.82 35.80 14.12
N ILE A 583 10.57 37.08 14.37
CA ILE A 583 9.29 37.60 14.85
C ILE A 583 8.86 38.79 14.02
N PHE A 584 7.55 39.01 13.89
CA PHE A 584 7.01 40.20 13.22
C PHE A 584 6.58 41.23 14.27
N LYS A 585 6.95 42.49 14.05
CA LYS A 585 6.54 43.61 14.90
C LYS A 585 5.03 43.77 14.81
N GLY A 586 4.34 43.84 15.95
CA GLY A 586 2.88 44.04 16.02
C GLY A 586 2.02 42.79 15.85
N ARG A 587 2.51 41.68 15.26
CA ARG A 587 1.78 40.41 15.22
C ARG A 587 1.84 39.70 16.57
N LYS A 588 0.69 39.20 17.05
CA LYS A 588 0.57 38.47 18.34
C LYS A 588 0.31 36.98 18.16
N ASP A 589 0.20 36.50 16.93
CA ASP A 589 -0.22 35.13 16.62
C ASP A 589 0.98 34.17 16.60
N PHE A 590 1.63 34.02 17.75
CA PHE A 590 2.77 33.12 17.97
C PHE A 590 2.39 31.63 17.97
N VAL A 591 1.11 31.30 17.80
CA VAL A 591 0.62 29.91 17.77
C VAL A 591 0.66 29.36 16.35
N GLU A 592 0.37 30.19 15.36
CA GLU A 592 0.18 29.76 13.97
C GLU A 592 1.48 29.93 13.17
N GLY A 593 2.18 31.07 13.32
CA GLY A 593 3.39 31.40 12.55
C GLY A 593 4.69 31.32 13.37
N PHE A 594 5.70 30.63 12.83
CA PHE A 594 7.04 30.60 13.40
C PHE A 594 8.10 30.31 12.35
N ASP A 595 9.29 30.86 12.59
CA ASP A 595 10.53 30.53 11.89
C ASP A 595 11.69 30.63 12.90
N ILE A 596 12.29 29.48 13.21
CA ILE A 596 13.29 29.33 14.26
C ILE A 596 14.44 28.45 13.76
N ILE A 597 15.66 28.97 13.85
CA ILE A 597 16.88 28.24 13.55
C ILE A 597 17.48 27.70 14.84
N PHE A 598 17.82 26.42 14.84
CA PHE A 598 18.54 25.75 15.92
C PHE A 598 19.91 25.26 15.44
N SER A 599 20.94 25.39 16.27
CA SER A 599 22.19 24.67 16.02
C SER A 599 21.95 23.15 16.15
N THR A 600 22.58 22.34 15.30
CA THR A 600 22.43 20.88 15.35
C THR A 600 22.84 20.33 16.72
N SER A 601 23.85 20.92 17.36
CA SER A 601 24.26 20.59 18.74
C SER A 601 23.16 20.87 19.76
N PHE A 602 22.49 22.02 19.65
CA PHE A 602 21.41 22.38 20.55
C PHE A 602 20.15 21.54 20.30
N MET A 603 19.82 21.25 19.04
CA MET A 603 18.73 20.32 18.70
C MET A 603 18.95 18.93 19.29
N LYS A 604 20.17 18.39 19.21
CA LYS A 604 20.56 17.12 19.88
C LYS A 604 20.44 17.19 21.41
N LYS A 605 20.67 18.35 22.01
CA LYS A 605 20.48 18.58 23.46
C LYS A 605 18.99 18.61 23.80
N LEU A 606 18.17 19.31 23.02
CA LEU A 606 16.72 19.43 23.20
C LEU A 606 16.01 18.09 23.12
N THR A 607 16.30 17.30 22.08
CA THR A 607 15.70 15.96 21.90
C THR A 607 15.97 15.03 23.10
N LYS A 608 17.13 15.16 23.76
CA LYS A 608 17.45 14.43 24.99
C LYS A 608 16.76 14.99 26.24
N GLN A 609 16.43 16.27 26.24
CA GLN A 609 15.82 17.00 27.35
C GLN A 609 14.34 17.31 27.11
N ILE A 610 13.66 16.49 26.30
CA ILE A 610 12.25 16.69 25.97
C ILE A 610 11.36 16.78 27.21
N ASN A 611 11.80 16.15 28.31
CA ASN A 611 11.16 16.16 29.64
C ASN A 611 11.12 17.54 30.32
N LYS A 612 11.89 18.52 29.84
CA LYS A 612 11.89 19.89 30.37
C LYS A 612 10.96 20.83 29.61
N LEU A 613 10.38 20.37 28.50
CA LEU A 613 9.44 21.16 27.73
C LEU A 613 8.09 21.23 28.47
N GLN A 614 7.45 22.40 28.42
CA GLN A 614 6.24 22.68 29.17
C GLN A 614 5.02 22.42 28.28
N PHE A 615 4.14 21.54 28.76
CA PHE A 615 2.83 21.33 28.17
C PHE A 615 1.82 22.35 28.67
N TYR A 616 0.85 22.67 27.83
CA TYR A 616 -0.40 23.30 28.20
C TYR A 616 -1.55 22.33 27.95
N ALA A 617 -2.62 22.48 28.74
CA ALA A 617 -3.89 21.82 28.53
C ALA A 617 -4.92 22.83 28.06
N THR A 618 -5.53 22.57 26.91
CA THR A 618 -6.63 23.37 26.38
C THR A 618 -7.94 22.66 26.70
N PRO A 619 -8.83 23.24 27.53
CA PRO A 619 -10.15 22.67 27.76
C PRO A 619 -10.95 22.64 26.46
N LYS A 620 -11.46 21.48 26.06
CA LYS A 620 -12.35 21.31 24.91
C LYS A 620 -13.53 20.41 25.22
N GLN A 621 -14.61 20.63 24.47
CA GLN A 621 -15.77 19.76 24.44
C GLN A 621 -15.53 18.69 23.37
N ASN A 622 -15.45 17.44 23.79
CA ASN A 622 -15.22 16.31 22.90
C ASN A 622 -16.30 15.23 23.14
N LEU A 623 -16.88 14.76 22.04
CA LEU A 623 -17.70 13.55 22.04
C LEU A 623 -16.81 12.34 22.28
N HIS A 624 -17.27 11.42 23.11
CA HIS A 624 -16.52 10.21 23.41
C HIS A 624 -17.46 9.07 23.80
N VAL A 625 -16.92 7.86 23.88
CA VAL A 625 -17.64 6.68 24.37
C VAL A 625 -17.09 6.22 25.71
N GLU A 626 -17.97 5.76 26.58
CA GLU A 626 -17.60 5.11 27.85
C GLU A 626 -18.25 3.73 27.94
N LEU A 627 -17.60 2.81 28.64
CA LEU A 627 -18.16 1.50 28.96
C LEU A 627 -18.89 1.59 30.31
N VAL A 628 -20.21 1.54 30.29
CA VAL A 628 -21.08 1.58 31.47
C VAL A 628 -21.89 0.29 31.51
N ASP A 629 -21.86 -0.43 32.63
CA ASP A 629 -22.60 -1.70 32.80
C ASP A 629 -22.39 -2.75 31.67
N LYS A 630 -21.18 -2.77 31.09
CA LYS A 630 -20.75 -3.61 29.95
C LYS A 630 -21.37 -3.22 28.60
N GLU A 631 -22.02 -2.07 28.52
CA GLU A 631 -22.52 -1.48 27.27
C GLU A 631 -21.75 -0.20 26.95
N TRP A 632 -21.48 0.02 25.66
CA TRP A 632 -20.83 1.24 25.21
C TRP A 632 -21.88 2.32 25.03
N VAL A 633 -21.66 3.46 25.70
CA VAL A 633 -22.58 4.60 25.70
C VAL A 633 -21.87 5.81 25.13
N ASP A 634 -22.52 6.49 24.19
CA ASP A 634 -22.07 7.77 23.66
C ASP A 634 -22.29 8.87 24.69
N VAL A 635 -21.25 9.63 24.99
CA VAL A 635 -21.27 10.76 25.93
C VAL A 635 -21.20 12.05 25.14
N THR A 636 -22.27 12.85 25.27
CA THR A 636 -22.36 14.20 24.67
C THR A 636 -22.34 15.24 25.79
N PRO A 637 -21.17 15.81 26.11
CA PRO A 637 -21.04 16.79 27.18
C PRO A 637 -21.68 18.14 26.81
N SER A 638 -22.17 18.89 27.79
CA SER A 638 -22.75 20.25 27.61
C SER A 638 -21.74 21.39 27.85
N SER A 639 -20.54 21.07 28.31
CA SER A 639 -19.44 21.99 28.59
C SER A 639 -18.09 21.28 28.33
N PRO A 640 -16.94 21.99 28.31
CA PRO A 640 -15.65 21.34 28.14
C PRO A 640 -15.42 20.23 29.17
N ASN A 641 -15.28 18.99 28.68
CA ASN A 641 -15.15 17.75 29.48
C ASN A 641 -13.75 17.13 29.37
N SER A 642 -12.86 17.76 28.61
CA SER A 642 -11.57 17.17 28.26
C SER A 642 -10.47 18.22 28.14
N TYR A 643 -9.24 17.76 28.20
CA TYR A 643 -8.04 18.50 27.88
C TYR A 643 -7.39 17.92 26.63
N GLU A 644 -7.18 18.79 25.64
CA GLU A 644 -6.21 18.55 24.58
C GLU A 644 -4.83 19.02 25.07
N LEU A 645 -3.87 18.10 25.03
CA LEU A 645 -2.52 18.31 25.53
C LEU A 645 -1.63 18.80 24.40
N GLY A 646 -1.03 19.97 24.55
CA GLY A 646 -0.18 20.57 23.53
C GLY A 646 1.02 21.30 24.09
N TRP A 647 1.95 21.67 23.21
CA TRP A 647 3.07 22.54 23.52
C TRP A 647 3.51 23.32 22.28
N THR A 648 4.17 24.45 22.50
CA THR A 648 4.65 25.30 21.40
C THR A 648 6.13 25.09 21.17
N ILE A 649 6.59 25.28 19.93
CA ILE A 649 8.02 25.26 19.60
C ILE A 649 8.82 26.26 20.45
N TYR A 650 8.21 27.39 20.84
CA TYR A 650 8.78 28.41 21.71
C TYR A 650 9.05 27.94 23.15
N SER A 651 8.49 26.82 23.59
CA SER A 651 8.85 26.22 24.89
C SER A 651 10.33 25.78 24.94
N SER A 652 10.95 25.52 23.78
CA SER A 652 12.37 25.18 23.66
C SER A 652 13.32 26.27 24.16
N LEU A 653 12.89 27.53 24.15
CA LEU A 653 13.72 28.67 24.56
C LEU A 653 14.12 28.60 26.04
N LYS A 654 13.32 27.94 26.88
CA LYS A 654 13.66 27.73 28.30
C LYS A 654 14.92 26.88 28.50
N ALA A 655 15.26 26.04 27.52
CA ALA A 655 16.43 25.16 27.59
C ALA A 655 17.70 25.82 27.03
N SER A 656 17.56 27.01 26.42
CA SER A 656 18.68 27.83 25.92
C SER A 656 19.15 28.83 26.98
N SER A 657 20.42 29.21 26.91
CA SER A 657 20.93 30.35 27.67
C SER A 657 20.70 31.65 26.89
N PHE A 658 20.42 32.74 27.61
CA PHE A 658 20.03 34.02 27.00
C PHE A 658 21.12 34.62 26.09
N ASP A 659 22.40 34.36 26.39
CA ASP A 659 23.57 34.77 25.60
C ASP A 659 23.74 33.98 24.29
N LYS A 660 23.05 32.84 24.17
CA LYS A 660 23.04 31.97 22.98
C LYS A 660 21.76 32.11 22.15
N LEU A 661 20.99 33.15 22.41
CA LEU A 661 19.74 33.43 21.72
C LEU A 661 19.85 34.77 20.98
N CYS A 662 19.41 34.80 19.73
CA CYS A 662 19.26 36.02 18.97
C CYS A 662 17.86 36.15 18.36
N ILE A 663 17.36 37.38 18.27
CA ILE A 663 16.01 37.70 17.80
C ILE A 663 16.15 38.60 16.58
N MET A 664 15.51 38.21 15.49
CA MET A 664 15.35 39.05 14.32
C MET A 664 13.90 39.53 14.26
N GLU A 665 13.70 40.84 14.35
CA GLU A 665 12.41 41.49 14.30
C GLU A 665 12.17 42.06 12.90
N VAL A 666 11.12 41.57 12.25
CA VAL A 666 10.68 42.04 10.93
C VAL A 666 9.66 43.15 11.12
N THR A 667 9.90 44.29 10.49
CA THR A 667 9.00 45.45 10.45
C THR A 667 8.33 45.53 9.08
N GLU A 668 7.07 45.96 9.07
CA GLU A 668 6.36 46.32 7.83
C GLU A 668 7.06 47.45 7.08
#